data_AF-A0A939AAI7-F1
#
_entry.id   AF-A0A939AAI7-F1
#
_cell.length_a   1.000
_cell.length_b   1.000
_cell.length_c   1.000
_cell.angle_alpha   90.00
_cell.angle_beta   90.00
_cell.angle_gamma   90.00
#
_symmetry.space_group_name_H-M   'P 1'
#
loop_
_entity.id
_entity.type
_entity.pdbx_description
1 polymer ?
#
loop_
_entity_poly.entity_id
_entity_poly.type
_entity_poly.pdbx_seq_one_letter_code
_entity_poly.pdbx_strand_id
1 'polypeptide(L)'
;MAKNWAIAIGINQYDSLQPLNYAKRDAQLMQEFLGNEAGFEQIFFFSDDSPDVGGKSTCPNRANLREVLLELFNKPFMGAGDNFWFFFSGHGIRHAERDYLMPSDGKLGDIETAIPINFVTERLRRCGADNVVLILDACRNEGEKTGEGIGRETAEKARQQGVISIFSCSPQEYSYEINALEKGAFTTALLEGLGIEGKCATVERLDQYLKFRVPELVRQYKNTEQTPYVIAEPVNKYHLILMPRYATLPDITTLKNHAYQAEVNRDLNLAEQLWIRYLAAPSGQDIIEAVGSLQRIDRLRNNSANPDLPQQTIPQASKSVTNTPISKPPQIPSSKPSPINNTQASGAGQFSTFTTPTSSTPSSPSNLILPNSGESSTSHTTEAISLKSFQFEVVTVDAKGNITNRSNREAKYFIENLGNGITLEMVQIRGGTFMMGSPEGEAGRDKDESPQHQVKVPGFFMGKYAVTQAQYQAIMSSNPSNFKGEKRPIEQVTWDEAVEFCKKLSQKTGKTYRLPSEAEWEYACRAGTTTPFYFGETITTDLVNYNGNYPYASAPKGEYRKQTIDVGKFPPNSFDLYDMHGNVWEWCEDVYNNYIDAPKDGSAWLTGKKNDEKVVRGGSWIDGARGCRSANRDEYARANRDSNIGFRVVAVAVG
;
A
#
# COMPACT_ATOMS: atom_id res chain seq x y z
N MET A 1 -4.05 32.23 -1.78
CA MET A 1 -3.75 31.31 -0.67
C MET A 1 -4.99 30.47 -0.45
N ALA A 2 -4.84 29.19 -0.13
CA ALA A 2 -5.96 28.31 0.19
C ALA A 2 -6.66 28.80 1.47
N LYS A 3 -7.99 28.82 1.47
CA LYS A 3 -8.80 29.13 2.66
C LYS A 3 -8.87 27.91 3.56
N ASN A 4 -8.64 28.10 4.85
CA ASN A 4 -8.68 27.05 5.86
C ASN A 4 -9.73 27.41 6.91
N TRP A 5 -10.93 26.83 6.80
CA TRP A 5 -12.08 27.16 7.65
C TRP A 5 -12.51 25.95 8.47
N ALA A 6 -13.07 26.17 9.66
CA ALA A 6 -13.56 25.07 10.48
C ALA A 6 -14.81 25.41 11.27
N ILE A 7 -15.54 24.36 11.65
CA ILE A 7 -16.54 24.37 12.72
C ILE A 7 -16.01 23.46 13.85
N ALA A 8 -16.00 23.96 15.08
CA ALA A 8 -15.69 23.21 16.28
C ALA A 8 -16.86 23.28 17.26
N ILE A 9 -17.42 22.13 17.62
CA ILE A 9 -18.60 22.00 18.48
C ILE A 9 -18.24 21.14 19.68
N GLY A 10 -18.54 21.61 20.89
CA GLY A 10 -18.36 20.87 22.13
C GLY A 10 -19.53 21.08 23.07
N ILE A 11 -20.21 20.00 23.46
CA ILE A 11 -21.45 20.08 24.26
C ILE A 11 -21.27 19.29 25.55
N ASN A 12 -21.24 19.99 26.69
CA ASN A 12 -21.22 19.38 28.02
C ASN A 12 -22.62 19.23 28.60
N GLN A 13 -23.50 20.20 28.40
CA GLN A 13 -24.80 20.28 29.04
C GLN A 13 -25.91 19.84 28.07
N TYR A 14 -26.73 18.89 28.53
CA TYR A 14 -27.85 18.37 27.77
C TYR A 14 -29.13 18.44 28.60
N ASP A 15 -30.25 18.76 27.95
CA ASP A 15 -31.55 18.86 28.61
C ASP A 15 -32.07 17.49 29.08
N SER A 16 -31.68 16.41 28.39
CA SER A 16 -32.22 15.07 28.61
C SER A 16 -31.17 13.95 28.58
N LEU A 17 -29.88 14.27 28.44
CA LEU A 17 -28.77 13.32 28.48
C LEU A 17 -27.88 13.57 29.70
N GLN A 18 -27.06 12.59 30.06
CA GLN A 18 -26.04 12.79 31.09
C GLN A 18 -25.03 13.85 30.62
N PRO A 19 -24.65 14.81 31.48
CA PRO A 19 -23.66 15.81 31.12
C PRO A 19 -22.29 15.18 30.89
N LEU A 20 -21.52 15.78 30.00
CA LEU A 20 -20.11 15.48 29.76
C LEU A 20 -19.24 16.51 30.48
N ASN A 21 -17.99 16.16 30.78
CA ASN A 21 -17.10 17.02 31.57
C ASN A 21 -16.22 17.91 30.69
N TYR A 22 -15.76 17.40 29.55
CA TYR A 22 -14.67 17.97 28.78
C TYR A 22 -14.96 18.12 27.29
N ALA A 23 -16.13 17.74 26.78
CA ALA A 23 -16.48 17.93 25.37
C ALA A 23 -16.36 19.40 24.91
N LYS A 24 -16.78 20.36 25.74
CA LYS A 24 -16.52 21.78 25.53
C LYS A 24 -15.02 22.09 25.45
N ARG A 25 -14.23 21.54 26.39
CA ARG A 25 -12.79 21.77 26.47
C ARG A 25 -12.07 21.18 25.25
N ASP A 26 -12.49 20.02 24.77
CA ASP A 26 -11.98 19.39 23.56
C ASP A 26 -12.18 20.29 22.34
N ALA A 27 -13.38 20.85 22.18
CA ALA A 27 -13.67 21.78 21.09
C ALA A 27 -12.87 23.09 21.19
N GLN A 28 -12.63 23.60 22.40
CA GLN A 28 -11.79 24.77 22.63
C GLN A 28 -10.33 24.49 22.26
N LEU A 29 -9.78 23.35 22.70
CA LEU A 29 -8.41 22.94 22.35
C LEU A 29 -8.26 22.74 20.84
N MET A 30 -9.27 22.16 20.18
CA MET A 30 -9.29 22.05 18.73
C MET A 30 -9.32 23.44 18.06
N GLN A 31 -10.14 24.37 18.53
CA GLN A 31 -10.16 25.75 18.02
C GLN A 31 -8.79 26.43 18.19
N GLU A 32 -8.19 26.33 19.38
CA GLU A 32 -6.86 26.88 19.67
C GLU A 32 -5.79 26.29 18.75
N PHE A 33 -5.77 24.96 18.59
CA PHE A 33 -4.87 24.26 17.70
C PHE A 33 -5.04 24.69 16.25
N LEU A 34 -6.28 24.76 15.76
CA LEU A 34 -6.56 25.13 14.38
C LEU A 34 -6.08 26.54 14.06
N GLY A 35 -6.30 27.50 14.97
CA GLY A 35 -5.89 28.89 14.79
C GLY A 35 -4.38 29.09 14.92
N ASN A 36 -3.78 28.51 15.96
CA ASN A 36 -2.38 28.77 16.32
C ASN A 36 -1.39 27.88 15.55
N GLU A 37 -1.75 26.63 15.31
CA GLU A 37 -0.87 25.60 14.75
C GLU A 37 -1.29 25.10 13.37
N ALA A 38 -2.57 25.01 13.04
CA ALA A 38 -2.96 24.56 11.70
C ALA A 38 -3.08 25.71 10.68
N GLY A 39 -3.12 26.96 11.14
CA GLY A 39 -3.22 28.15 10.28
C GLY A 39 -4.61 28.31 9.65
N PHE A 40 -5.66 28.00 10.40
CA PHE A 40 -7.04 28.23 10.00
C PHE A 40 -7.42 29.68 10.26
N GLU A 41 -7.97 30.34 9.24
CA GLU A 41 -8.27 31.77 9.26
C GLU A 41 -9.66 32.07 9.84
N GLN A 42 -10.59 31.11 9.76
CA GLN A 42 -11.96 31.26 10.25
C GLN A 42 -12.39 29.98 10.96
N ILE A 43 -12.73 30.08 12.24
CA ILE A 43 -13.17 28.94 13.05
C ILE A 43 -14.46 29.33 13.76
N PHE A 44 -15.56 28.68 13.39
CA PHE A 44 -16.86 28.84 14.04
C PHE A 44 -16.92 27.90 15.25
N PHE A 45 -17.06 28.48 16.44
CA PHE A 45 -17.08 27.73 17.70
C PHE A 45 -18.47 27.73 18.31
N PHE A 46 -18.97 26.56 18.69
CA PHE A 46 -20.27 26.37 19.32
C PHE A 46 -20.12 25.52 20.57
N SER A 47 -20.61 26.04 21.70
CA SER A 47 -20.61 25.34 22.98
C SER A 47 -21.70 25.89 23.89
N ASP A 48 -21.90 25.23 25.04
CA ASP A 48 -23.00 25.47 25.99
C ASP A 48 -23.17 26.95 26.37
N ASP A 49 -22.04 27.67 26.51
CA ASP A 49 -21.94 29.06 26.94
C ASP A 49 -21.16 29.93 25.94
N SER A 50 -21.07 29.49 24.68
CA SER A 50 -20.50 30.31 23.61
C SER A 50 -21.33 31.59 23.41
N PRO A 51 -20.69 32.76 23.17
CA PRO A 51 -21.41 34.02 23.04
C PRO A 51 -22.16 34.12 21.71
N ASP A 52 -23.32 34.77 21.73
CA ASP A 52 -24.10 35.05 20.52
C ASP A 52 -23.25 35.81 19.48
N VAL A 53 -23.43 35.44 18.20
CA VAL A 53 -22.75 36.06 17.07
C VAL A 53 -23.77 36.74 16.18
N GLY A 54 -23.67 38.07 16.04
CA GLY A 54 -24.60 38.84 15.21
C GLY A 54 -26.05 38.80 15.70
N GLY A 55 -26.26 38.61 17.01
CA GLY A 55 -27.60 38.48 17.62
C GLY A 55 -28.27 37.11 17.40
N LYS A 56 -27.56 36.15 16.80
CA LYS A 56 -27.98 34.75 16.72
C LYS A 56 -27.29 33.92 17.79
N SER A 57 -28.05 33.03 18.44
CA SER A 57 -27.51 32.16 19.48
C SER A 57 -26.59 31.09 18.90
N THR A 58 -25.46 30.86 19.55
CA THR A 58 -24.49 29.80 19.23
C THR A 58 -24.64 28.57 20.13
N CYS A 59 -25.67 28.54 20.98
CA CYS A 59 -25.99 27.35 21.77
C CYS A 59 -26.22 26.16 20.82
N PRO A 60 -25.57 24.99 21.03
CA PRO A 60 -25.58 23.88 20.10
C PRO A 60 -26.85 23.01 20.20
N ASN A 61 -28.02 23.66 20.26
CA ASN A 61 -29.30 23.00 20.11
C ASN A 61 -29.58 22.64 18.64
N ARG A 62 -30.59 21.79 18.42
CA ARG A 62 -30.90 21.25 17.10
C ARG A 62 -31.23 22.34 16.09
N ALA A 63 -32.02 23.34 16.48
CA ALA A 63 -32.46 24.40 15.59
C ALA A 63 -31.25 25.22 15.10
N ASN A 64 -30.42 25.69 16.03
CA ASN A 64 -29.23 26.49 15.74
C ASN A 64 -28.23 25.73 14.88
N LEU A 65 -27.89 24.48 15.23
CA LEU A 65 -26.93 23.68 14.45
C LEU A 65 -27.44 23.42 13.03
N ARG A 66 -28.73 23.13 12.86
CA ARG A 66 -29.33 22.94 11.53
C ARG A 66 -29.37 24.24 10.74
N GLU A 67 -29.71 25.35 11.36
CA GLU A 67 -29.72 26.67 10.71
C GLU A 67 -28.32 27.02 10.21
N VAL A 68 -27.29 26.89 11.05
CA VAL A 68 -25.89 27.13 10.66
C VAL A 68 -25.49 26.23 9.49
N LEU A 69 -25.77 24.93 9.56
CA LEU A 69 -25.44 23.97 8.50
C LEU A 69 -26.23 24.22 7.20
N LEU A 70 -27.42 24.83 7.27
CA LEU A 70 -28.22 25.17 6.10
C LEU A 70 -27.80 26.51 5.49
N GLU A 71 -27.60 27.53 6.31
CA GLU A 71 -27.25 28.88 5.87
C GLU A 71 -25.82 28.94 5.33
N LEU A 72 -24.84 28.43 6.10
CA LEU A 72 -23.43 28.52 5.74
C LEU A 72 -23.14 27.75 4.45
N PHE A 73 -23.82 26.63 4.23
CA PHE A 73 -23.61 25.72 3.10
C PHE A 73 -24.70 25.81 2.03
N ASN A 74 -25.47 26.91 2.02
CA ASN A 74 -26.53 27.12 1.01
C ASN A 74 -25.94 27.30 -0.40
N LYS A 75 -24.78 27.94 -0.50
CA LYS A 75 -24.03 28.17 -1.74
C LYS A 75 -22.56 27.83 -1.53
N PRO A 76 -21.83 27.35 -2.57
CA PRO A 76 -20.39 27.20 -2.49
C PRO A 76 -19.70 28.53 -2.19
N PHE A 77 -18.74 28.51 -1.26
CA PHE A 77 -17.99 29.69 -0.81
C PHE A 77 -16.47 29.44 -0.76
N MET A 78 -16.04 28.21 -1.04
CA MET A 78 -14.67 27.74 -1.13
C MET A 78 -14.39 27.20 -2.54
N GLY A 79 -13.12 27.03 -2.88
CA GLY A 79 -12.67 26.51 -4.16
C GLY A 79 -11.56 25.48 -4.06
N ALA A 80 -10.94 25.18 -5.20
CA ALA A 80 -9.88 24.19 -5.27
C ALA A 80 -8.64 24.60 -4.43
N GLY A 81 -8.13 23.65 -3.64
CA GLY A 81 -7.06 23.84 -2.67
C GLY A 81 -7.53 24.18 -1.25
N ASP A 82 -8.78 24.58 -1.06
CA ASP A 82 -9.31 25.01 0.23
C ASP A 82 -9.61 23.84 1.18
N ASN A 83 -9.61 24.10 2.48
CA ASN A 83 -9.82 23.14 3.56
C ASN A 83 -11.00 23.54 4.44
N PHE A 84 -11.91 22.59 4.67
CA PHE A 84 -12.99 22.72 5.63
C PHE A 84 -12.97 21.58 6.65
N TRP A 85 -12.80 21.89 7.93
CA TRP A 85 -12.82 20.89 9.01
C TRP A 85 -14.08 21.04 9.86
N PHE A 86 -14.70 19.91 10.19
CA PHE A 86 -15.83 19.84 11.11
C PHE A 86 -15.43 18.94 12.27
N PHE A 87 -15.30 19.51 13.45
CA PHE A 87 -15.00 18.80 14.69
C PHE A 87 -16.22 18.84 15.61
N PHE A 88 -16.63 17.69 16.11
CA PHE A 88 -17.69 17.56 17.10
C PHE A 88 -17.21 16.69 18.26
N SER A 89 -17.34 17.21 19.49
CA SER A 89 -17.21 16.44 20.73
C SER A 89 -18.51 16.50 21.51
N GLY A 90 -19.07 15.34 21.85
CA GLY A 90 -20.38 15.26 22.50
C GLY A 90 -20.99 13.87 22.44
N HIS A 91 -22.30 13.78 22.73
CA HIS A 91 -23.05 12.54 22.59
C HIS A 91 -23.35 12.25 21.13
N GLY A 92 -23.19 10.99 20.76
CA GLY A 92 -23.67 10.43 19.52
C GLY A 92 -24.54 9.22 19.85
N ILE A 93 -25.50 8.92 18.97
CA ILE A 93 -26.33 7.72 19.09
C ILE A 93 -26.41 7.00 17.76
N ARG A 94 -26.66 5.70 17.85
CA ARG A 94 -27.01 4.87 16.70
C ARG A 94 -28.48 4.48 16.76
N HIS A 95 -29.20 4.64 15.66
CA HIS A 95 -30.58 4.19 15.51
C HIS A 95 -30.84 3.74 14.08
N ALA A 96 -31.47 2.56 13.91
CA ALA A 96 -31.80 1.98 12.61
C ALA A 96 -30.61 2.02 11.63
N GLU A 97 -29.46 1.53 12.09
CA GLU A 97 -28.20 1.45 11.34
C GLU A 97 -27.54 2.78 10.95
N ARG A 98 -28.10 3.91 11.42
CA ARG A 98 -27.62 5.26 11.13
C ARG A 98 -27.07 5.92 12.37
N ASP A 99 -26.08 6.77 12.15
CA ASP A 99 -25.41 7.51 13.22
C ASP A 99 -25.89 8.96 13.25
N TYR A 100 -26.06 9.47 14.45
CA TYR A 100 -26.60 10.78 14.73
C TYR A 100 -25.74 11.51 15.75
N LEU A 101 -25.60 12.81 15.56
CA LEU A 101 -25.07 13.73 16.56
C LEU A 101 -26.23 14.16 17.47
N MET A 102 -26.01 14.17 18.78
CA MET A 102 -26.98 14.68 19.74
C MET A 102 -26.72 16.17 19.98
N PRO A 103 -27.66 17.05 19.63
CA PRO A 103 -27.61 18.44 20.07
C PRO A 103 -27.95 18.54 21.57
N SER A 104 -27.74 19.71 22.17
CA SER A 104 -27.97 19.93 23.62
C SER A 104 -29.42 19.65 24.06
N ASP A 105 -30.40 19.86 23.19
CA ASP A 105 -31.83 19.58 23.39
C ASP A 105 -32.25 18.17 22.91
N GLY A 106 -31.30 17.33 22.53
CA GLY A 106 -31.52 15.97 22.05
C GLY A 106 -32.04 15.03 23.15
N LYS A 107 -32.96 14.14 22.78
CA LYS A 107 -33.65 13.22 23.71
C LYS A 107 -33.42 11.76 23.32
N LEU A 108 -33.10 10.91 24.30
CA LEU A 108 -33.07 9.46 24.09
C LEU A 108 -34.48 8.96 23.73
N GLY A 109 -34.56 8.12 22.71
CA GLY A 109 -35.82 7.54 22.24
C GLY A 109 -36.63 8.42 21.27
N ASP A 110 -36.24 9.68 21.07
CA ASP A 110 -36.83 10.56 20.05
C ASP A 110 -35.78 10.98 19.02
N ILE A 111 -35.60 10.12 18.01
CA ILE A 111 -34.57 10.28 16.98
C ILE A 111 -34.75 11.55 16.15
N GLU A 112 -35.95 12.13 16.10
CA GLU A 112 -36.23 13.37 15.38
C GLU A 112 -35.50 14.56 16.00
N THR A 113 -35.17 14.49 17.30
CA THR A 113 -34.38 15.51 18.01
C THR A 113 -32.89 15.44 17.69
N ALA A 114 -32.40 14.34 17.10
CA ALA A 114 -31.00 14.18 16.74
C ALA A 114 -30.69 14.73 15.32
N ILE A 115 -29.41 14.89 15.00
CA ILE A 115 -28.95 15.33 13.67
C ILE A 115 -28.23 14.18 12.96
N PRO A 116 -28.77 13.66 11.85
CA PRO A 116 -28.13 12.58 11.09
C PRO A 116 -26.74 12.98 10.55
N ILE A 117 -25.74 12.11 10.69
CA ILE A 117 -24.38 12.38 10.15
C ILE A 117 -24.39 12.51 8.62
N ASN A 118 -25.27 11.78 7.93
CA ASN A 118 -25.43 11.92 6.47
C ASN A 118 -25.91 13.33 6.08
N PHE A 119 -26.77 13.97 6.87
CA PHE A 119 -27.17 15.35 6.66
C PHE A 119 -25.97 16.29 6.82
N VAL A 120 -25.18 16.12 7.88
CA VAL A 120 -23.96 16.92 8.11
C VAL A 120 -23.00 16.78 6.93
N THR A 121 -22.61 15.57 6.56
CA THR A 121 -21.68 15.33 5.45
C THR A 121 -22.20 15.85 4.11
N GLU A 122 -23.52 15.80 3.85
CA GLU A 122 -24.13 16.37 2.65
C GLU A 122 -24.04 17.90 2.63
N ARG A 123 -24.24 18.55 3.79
CA ARG A 123 -24.06 20.00 3.92
C ARG A 123 -22.60 20.39 3.70
N LEU A 124 -21.67 19.73 4.40
CA LEU A 124 -20.25 20.06 4.34
C LEU A 124 -19.71 20.07 2.90
N ARG A 125 -20.11 19.12 2.06
CA ARG A 125 -19.71 19.09 0.64
C ARG A 125 -20.11 20.30 -0.18
N ARG A 126 -21.18 20.99 0.20
CA ARG A 126 -21.68 22.16 -0.54
C ARG A 126 -20.79 23.38 -0.35
N CYS A 127 -19.80 23.36 0.56
CA CYS A 127 -18.88 24.49 0.71
C CYS A 127 -18.00 24.72 -0.53
N GLY A 128 -17.74 23.67 -1.31
CA GLY A 128 -16.86 23.73 -2.49
C GLY A 128 -15.38 23.46 -2.19
N ALA A 129 -15.00 23.18 -0.94
CA ALA A 129 -13.64 22.79 -0.59
C ALA A 129 -13.33 21.36 -1.05
N ASP A 130 -12.11 21.13 -1.51
CA ASP A 130 -11.65 19.79 -1.90
C ASP A 130 -11.40 18.88 -0.69
N ASN A 131 -11.06 19.51 0.44
CA ASN A 131 -10.74 18.85 1.71
C ASN A 131 -11.81 19.12 2.72
N VAL A 132 -12.81 18.26 2.72
CA VAL A 132 -13.75 18.20 3.82
C VAL A 132 -13.30 17.10 4.76
N VAL A 133 -12.91 17.48 5.97
CA VAL A 133 -12.53 16.55 7.04
C VAL A 133 -13.60 16.60 8.13
N LEU A 134 -14.23 15.47 8.40
CA LEU A 134 -15.18 15.26 9.47
C LEU A 134 -14.50 14.50 10.60
N ILE A 135 -14.43 15.09 11.79
CA ILE A 135 -13.83 14.50 12.98
C ILE A 135 -14.90 14.40 14.07
N LEU A 136 -15.14 13.19 14.54
CA LEU A 136 -16.19 12.90 15.51
C LEU A 136 -15.63 12.25 16.76
N ASP A 137 -15.64 13.01 17.85
CA ASP A 137 -15.36 12.56 19.21
C ASP A 137 -16.67 12.29 19.97
N ALA A 138 -17.34 11.19 19.60
CA ALA A 138 -18.66 10.86 20.15
C ALA A 138 -18.87 9.35 20.25
N CYS A 139 -19.59 8.92 21.28
CA CYS A 139 -20.02 7.53 21.43
C CYS A 139 -20.96 7.11 20.29
N ARG A 140 -20.96 5.81 19.97
CA ARG A 140 -21.78 5.23 18.89
C ARG A 140 -22.44 3.92 19.29
N ASN A 141 -22.93 3.87 20.52
CA ASN A 141 -23.70 2.74 21.02
C ASN A 141 -25.18 2.84 20.60
N GLU A 142 -25.84 1.69 20.55
CA GLU A 142 -27.30 1.60 20.44
C GLU A 142 -27.91 1.68 21.83
N GLY A 143 -28.92 2.55 22.01
CA GLY A 143 -29.81 2.46 23.16
C GLY A 143 -30.46 1.06 23.20
N GLU A 144 -30.51 0.47 24.39
CA GLU A 144 -30.95 -0.90 24.73
C GLU A 144 -31.48 -1.81 23.59
N LYS A 145 -30.65 -2.83 23.27
CA LYS A 145 -30.96 -4.11 22.61
C LYS A 145 -31.62 -4.07 21.23
N THR A 146 -30.85 -4.37 20.18
CA THR A 146 -31.15 -5.46 19.21
C THR A 146 -30.02 -5.64 18.17
N GLY A 147 -29.46 -6.85 18.08
CA GLY A 147 -28.94 -7.39 16.82
C GLY A 147 -27.46 -7.14 16.49
N GLU A 148 -26.77 -8.22 16.15
CA GLU A 148 -25.39 -8.23 15.68
C GLU A 148 -25.25 -7.51 14.32
N GLY A 149 -24.30 -6.57 14.25
CA GLY A 149 -23.56 -6.31 13.02
C GLY A 149 -23.79 -4.98 12.28
N ILE A 150 -22.81 -4.09 12.46
CA ILE A 150 -22.11 -3.33 11.39
C ILE A 150 -22.60 -1.89 11.08
N GLY A 151 -21.80 -0.90 11.51
CA GLY A 151 -21.82 0.51 11.08
C GLY A 151 -21.52 0.81 9.60
N ARG A 152 -21.99 -0.05 8.67
CA ARG A 152 -21.67 -0.02 7.24
C ARG A 152 -22.36 1.13 6.51
N GLU A 153 -23.63 1.45 6.76
CA GLU A 153 -24.35 2.43 5.91
C GLU A 153 -23.79 3.86 6.00
N THR A 154 -23.54 4.40 7.20
CA THR A 154 -22.93 5.75 7.36
C THR A 154 -21.51 5.78 6.81
N ALA A 155 -20.73 4.72 7.05
CA ALA A 155 -19.38 4.57 6.53
C ALA A 155 -19.39 4.49 4.99
N GLU A 156 -20.24 3.66 4.41
CA GLU A 156 -20.43 3.48 2.96
C GLU A 156 -20.94 4.75 2.28
N LYS A 157 -21.83 5.51 2.93
CA LYS A 157 -22.24 6.81 2.40
C LYS A 157 -21.10 7.82 2.46
N ALA A 158 -20.37 7.93 3.57
CA ALA A 158 -19.19 8.80 3.64
C ALA A 158 -18.13 8.43 2.58
N ARG A 159 -17.93 7.13 2.34
CA ARG A 159 -17.07 6.57 1.28
C ARG A 159 -17.48 7.02 -0.12
N GLN A 160 -18.77 6.89 -0.47
CA GLN A 160 -19.32 7.33 -1.77
C GLN A 160 -19.21 8.84 -2.01
N GLN A 161 -18.80 9.61 -1.00
CA GLN A 161 -19.06 11.04 -0.94
C GLN A 161 -17.80 11.89 -0.78
N GLY A 162 -16.61 11.29 -0.74
CA GLY A 162 -15.34 12.03 -0.81
C GLY A 162 -15.02 12.87 0.44
N VAL A 163 -15.69 12.64 1.57
CA VAL A 163 -15.37 13.29 2.86
C VAL A 163 -14.41 12.39 3.62
N ILE A 164 -13.32 12.95 4.15
CA ILE A 164 -12.43 12.21 5.05
C ILE A 164 -13.08 12.20 6.42
N SER A 165 -13.45 11.03 6.94
CA SER A 165 -14.11 10.89 8.22
C SER A 165 -13.22 10.18 9.22
N ILE A 166 -12.97 10.80 10.38
CA ILE A 166 -12.15 10.30 11.48
C ILE A 166 -13.06 10.12 12.68
N PHE A 167 -13.22 8.87 13.14
CA PHE A 167 -14.09 8.51 14.24
C PHE A 167 -13.27 8.13 15.47
N SER A 168 -13.68 8.60 16.64
CA SER A 168 -12.96 8.37 17.89
C SER A 168 -13.02 6.95 18.42
N CYS A 169 -14.02 6.17 18.02
CA CYS A 169 -14.22 4.80 18.43
C CYS A 169 -14.90 3.98 17.33
N SER A 170 -14.78 2.66 17.40
CA SER A 170 -15.44 1.75 16.47
C SER A 170 -16.94 1.69 16.77
N PRO A 171 -17.79 1.26 15.82
CA PRO A 171 -19.20 1.07 16.09
C PRO A 171 -19.39 0.20 17.34
N GLN A 172 -20.33 0.57 18.21
CA GLN A 172 -20.62 -0.11 19.50
C GLN A 172 -19.59 0.10 20.62
N GLU A 173 -18.50 0.83 20.39
CA GLU A 173 -17.60 1.29 21.45
C GLU A 173 -18.01 2.69 21.96
N TYR A 174 -17.31 3.13 23.00
CA TYR A 174 -17.48 4.44 23.63
C TYR A 174 -16.26 5.33 23.38
N SER A 175 -16.49 6.63 23.29
CA SER A 175 -15.41 7.61 23.43
C SER A 175 -15.30 8.04 24.90
N TYR A 176 -14.08 8.00 25.45
CA TYR A 176 -13.87 8.23 26.88
C TYR A 176 -13.19 9.56 27.20
N GLU A 177 -13.73 10.21 28.23
CA GLU A 177 -13.14 11.37 28.91
C GLU A 177 -12.14 10.93 29.98
N ILE A 178 -10.93 11.49 29.99
CA ILE A 178 -9.88 11.17 30.97
C ILE A 178 -9.70 12.34 31.94
N ASN A 179 -10.19 12.18 33.17
CA ASN A 179 -10.12 13.22 34.22
C ASN A 179 -8.69 13.70 34.49
N ALA A 180 -7.70 12.79 34.49
CA ALA A 180 -6.30 13.14 34.73
C ALA A 180 -5.70 14.03 33.63
N LEU A 181 -6.30 14.03 32.43
CA LEU A 181 -5.85 14.84 31.30
C LEU A 181 -6.73 16.08 31.08
N GLU A 182 -7.92 16.10 31.70
CA GLU A 182 -8.98 17.10 31.54
C GLU A 182 -9.48 17.27 30.10
N LYS A 183 -9.55 16.14 29.36
CA LYS A 183 -9.98 16.06 27.95
C LYS A 183 -10.34 14.63 27.54
N GLY A 184 -10.94 14.49 26.36
CA GLY A 184 -11.16 13.21 25.70
C GLY A 184 -9.86 12.47 25.38
N ALA A 185 -9.86 11.14 25.48
CA ALA A 185 -8.72 10.32 25.10
C ALA A 185 -8.38 10.46 23.62
N PHE A 186 -9.42 10.49 22.77
CA PHE A 186 -9.27 10.71 21.34
C PHE A 186 -8.78 12.12 21.02
N THR A 187 -9.41 13.16 21.59
CA THR A 187 -8.96 14.54 21.39
C THR A 187 -7.50 14.73 21.84
N THR A 188 -7.07 14.09 22.93
CA THR A 188 -5.65 14.08 23.33
C THR A 188 -4.76 13.53 22.21
N ALA A 189 -5.00 12.30 21.78
CA ALA A 189 -4.18 11.65 20.76
C ALA A 189 -4.23 12.39 19.41
N LEU A 190 -5.37 12.99 19.06
CA LEU A 190 -5.56 13.76 17.85
C LEU A 190 -4.69 15.01 17.82
N LEU A 191 -4.69 15.78 18.92
CA LEU A 191 -3.89 17.00 19.03
C LEU A 191 -2.39 16.69 19.13
N GLU A 192 -2.00 15.66 19.88
CA GLU A 192 -0.60 15.19 19.92
C GLU A 192 -0.14 14.76 18.51
N GLY A 193 -0.97 13.97 17.83
CA GLY A 193 -0.70 13.43 16.50
C GLY A 193 -0.51 14.52 15.47
N LEU A 194 -1.44 15.46 15.38
CA LEU A 194 -1.40 16.60 14.44
C LEU A 194 -0.36 17.65 14.83
N GLY A 195 -0.02 17.77 16.11
CA GLY A 195 0.92 18.74 16.67
C GLY A 195 2.39 18.31 16.58
N ILE A 196 3.24 18.97 17.38
CA ILE A 196 4.69 18.78 17.35
C ILE A 196 5.16 17.42 17.85
N GLU A 197 4.33 16.70 18.61
CA GLU A 197 4.67 15.40 19.18
C GLU A 197 4.63 14.30 18.11
N GLY A 198 3.49 14.13 17.45
CA GLY A 198 3.30 13.14 16.39
C GLY A 198 3.74 13.62 15.01
N LYS A 199 3.70 14.94 14.75
CA LYS A 199 4.03 15.58 13.47
C LYS A 199 3.34 14.91 12.28
N CYS A 200 2.12 14.40 12.46
CA CYS A 200 1.40 13.66 11.44
C CYS A 200 0.97 14.60 10.32
N ALA A 201 1.72 14.58 9.22
CA ALA A 201 1.48 15.47 8.10
C ALA A 201 0.29 15.04 7.25
N THR A 202 -0.01 13.73 7.18
CA THR A 202 -0.99 13.14 6.28
C THR A 202 -2.09 12.39 7.03
N VAL A 203 -3.22 12.13 6.35
CA VAL A 203 -4.32 11.31 6.89
C VAL A 203 -3.83 9.92 7.31
N GLU A 204 -2.98 9.28 6.51
CA GLU A 204 -2.35 7.99 6.81
C GLU A 204 -1.56 8.02 8.13
N ARG A 205 -0.65 8.99 8.26
CA ARG A 205 0.22 9.10 9.45
C ARG A 205 -0.62 9.36 10.70
N LEU A 206 -1.68 10.17 10.56
CA LEU A 206 -2.61 10.42 11.65
C LEU A 206 -3.42 9.17 12.02
N ASP A 207 -3.95 8.42 11.05
CA ASP A 207 -4.69 7.17 11.30
C ASP A 207 -3.83 6.14 12.03
N GLN A 208 -2.56 5.97 11.61
CA GLN A 208 -1.60 5.09 12.28
C GLN A 208 -1.31 5.54 13.72
N TYR A 209 -1.12 6.85 13.93
CA TYR A 209 -0.87 7.41 15.26
C TYR A 209 -2.07 7.18 16.19
N LEU A 210 -3.28 7.51 15.72
CA LEU A 210 -4.52 7.35 16.49
C LEU A 210 -4.78 5.89 16.88
N LYS A 211 -4.59 4.94 15.96
CA LYS A 211 -4.77 3.50 16.19
C LYS A 211 -3.85 2.93 17.28
N PHE A 212 -2.74 3.59 17.56
CA PHE A 212 -1.85 3.21 18.65
C PHE A 212 -2.14 4.00 19.92
N ARG A 213 -2.19 5.32 19.82
CA ARG A 213 -2.20 6.23 20.96
C ARG A 213 -3.52 6.24 21.72
N VAL A 214 -4.65 6.13 21.03
CA VAL A 214 -5.97 6.11 21.71
C VAL A 214 -6.13 4.85 22.56
N PRO A 215 -5.89 3.62 22.03
CA PRO A 215 -5.93 2.42 22.88
C PRO A 215 -4.91 2.42 24.01
N GLU A 216 -3.75 3.07 23.84
CA GLU A 216 -2.75 3.22 24.90
C GLU A 216 -3.29 4.08 26.06
N LEU A 217 -3.78 5.29 25.77
CA LEU A 217 -4.36 6.19 26.77
C LEU A 217 -5.55 5.56 27.49
N VAL A 218 -6.47 4.95 26.75
CA VAL A 218 -7.68 4.37 27.35
C VAL A 218 -7.36 3.15 28.21
N ARG A 219 -6.43 2.29 27.78
CA ARG A 219 -5.96 1.18 28.64
C ARG A 219 -5.30 1.69 29.91
N GLN A 220 -4.47 2.74 29.81
CA GLN A 220 -3.78 3.32 30.95
C GLN A 220 -4.73 3.91 32.00
N TYR A 221 -5.74 4.67 31.57
CA TYR A 221 -6.57 5.47 32.49
C TYR A 221 -7.96 4.88 32.79
N LYS A 222 -8.49 4.00 31.94
CA LYS A 222 -9.85 3.45 32.05
C LYS A 222 -9.89 1.92 32.08
N ASN A 223 -8.81 1.24 31.70
CA ASN A 223 -8.74 -0.22 31.60
C ASN A 223 -9.87 -0.81 30.74
N THR A 224 -10.13 -0.18 29.60
CA THR A 224 -11.16 -0.57 28.60
C THR A 224 -10.61 -0.36 27.18
N GLU A 225 -11.42 -0.60 26.16
CA GLU A 225 -11.07 -0.44 24.75
C GLU A 225 -11.76 0.77 24.12
N GLN A 226 -10.99 1.48 23.28
CA GLN A 226 -11.48 2.51 22.38
C GLN A 226 -10.59 2.48 21.14
N THR A 227 -11.19 2.10 20.01
CA THR A 227 -10.49 1.82 18.76
C THR A 227 -10.91 2.83 17.70
N PRO A 228 -10.11 3.89 17.45
CA PRO A 228 -10.45 4.88 16.45
C PRO A 228 -10.32 4.28 15.05
N TYR A 229 -11.01 4.88 14.08
CA TYR A 229 -10.88 4.47 12.69
C TYR A 229 -11.12 5.63 11.72
N VAL A 230 -10.48 5.53 10.55
CA VAL A 230 -10.53 6.55 9.48
C VAL A 230 -11.14 5.98 8.21
N ILE A 231 -11.94 6.79 7.54
CA ILE A 231 -12.46 6.56 6.19
C ILE A 231 -11.94 7.68 5.28
N ALA A 232 -11.14 7.33 4.28
CA ALA A 232 -10.64 8.27 3.28
C ALA A 232 -10.75 7.64 1.89
N GLU A 233 -11.89 7.87 1.23
CA GLU A 233 -12.13 7.43 -0.14
C GLU A 233 -12.31 8.63 -1.09
N PRO A 234 -11.81 8.54 -2.34
CA PRO A 234 -10.97 7.47 -2.88
C PRO A 234 -9.61 7.37 -2.15
N VAL A 235 -8.92 6.22 -2.27
CA VAL A 235 -7.71 5.87 -1.49
C VAL A 235 -6.59 6.91 -1.58
N ASN A 236 -6.53 7.70 -2.66
CA ASN A 236 -5.59 8.81 -2.78
C ASN A 236 -5.78 9.89 -1.68
N LYS A 237 -6.99 10.07 -1.13
CA LYS A 237 -7.27 10.93 0.03
C LYS A 237 -6.63 10.43 1.32
N TYR A 238 -6.12 9.19 1.37
CA TYR A 238 -5.35 8.71 2.51
C TYR A 238 -3.96 9.36 2.60
N HIS A 239 -3.42 9.83 1.48
CA HIS A 239 -2.13 10.52 1.42
C HIS A 239 -2.27 12.05 1.42
N LEU A 240 -3.46 12.54 1.74
CA LEU A 240 -3.75 13.95 1.79
C LEU A 240 -2.93 14.62 2.89
N ILE A 241 -2.26 15.72 2.56
CA ILE A 241 -1.54 16.53 3.55
C ILE A 241 -2.56 17.33 4.36
N LEU A 242 -2.64 17.03 5.66
CA LEU A 242 -3.41 17.74 6.68
C LEU A 242 -2.58 18.88 7.32
N MET A 243 -1.29 18.61 7.57
CA MET A 243 -0.38 19.56 8.24
C MET A 243 0.86 19.82 7.36
N PRO A 244 0.80 20.80 6.44
CA PRO A 244 1.90 21.08 5.50
C PRO A 244 3.25 21.33 6.16
N ARG A 245 3.27 21.97 7.33
CA ARG A 245 4.50 22.25 8.10
C ARG A 245 5.27 21.00 8.52
N TYR A 246 4.61 19.84 8.62
CA TYR A 246 5.23 18.57 9.00
C TYR A 246 5.42 17.64 7.79
N ALA A 247 5.03 18.09 6.59
CA ALA A 247 5.13 17.30 5.37
C ALA A 247 6.59 17.03 5.02
N THR A 248 6.90 15.74 4.85
CA THR A 248 8.22 15.28 4.44
C THR A 248 8.31 15.21 2.91
N LEU A 249 9.53 15.11 2.38
CA LEU A 249 9.72 14.93 0.93
C LEU A 249 8.99 13.70 0.37
N PRO A 250 8.95 12.53 1.07
CA PRO A 250 8.10 11.40 0.68
C PRO A 250 6.60 11.72 0.61
N ASP A 251 6.06 12.48 1.58
CA ASP A 251 4.65 12.89 1.58
C ASP A 251 4.33 13.72 0.32
N ILE A 252 5.20 14.68 0.01
CA ILE A 252 5.09 15.58 -1.14
C ILE A 252 5.26 14.84 -2.47
N THR A 253 6.19 13.87 -2.53
CA THR A 253 6.44 13.06 -3.72
C THR A 253 5.25 12.14 -4.03
N THR A 254 4.66 11.54 -3.01
CA THR A 254 3.44 10.71 -3.18
C THR A 254 2.29 11.55 -3.73
N LEU A 255 2.13 12.77 -3.23
CA LEU A 255 1.14 13.73 -3.72
C LEU A 255 1.39 14.13 -5.18
N LYS A 256 2.65 14.41 -5.56
CA LYS A 256 3.08 14.70 -6.94
C LYS A 256 2.72 13.55 -7.89
N ASN A 257 3.01 12.31 -7.48
CA ASN A 257 2.70 11.13 -8.28
C ASN A 257 1.20 10.95 -8.50
N HIS A 258 0.37 11.17 -7.47
CA HIS A 258 -1.08 11.16 -7.64
C HIS A 258 -1.58 12.27 -8.55
N ALA A 259 -1.00 13.47 -8.48
CA ALA A 259 -1.34 14.60 -9.34
C ALA A 259 -1.10 14.24 -10.82
N TYR A 260 0.05 13.62 -11.11
CA TYR A 260 0.38 13.11 -12.42
C TYR A 260 -0.58 12.03 -12.92
N GLN A 261 -0.87 11.04 -12.09
CA GLN A 261 -1.80 9.97 -12.46
C GLN A 261 -3.20 10.51 -12.76
N ALA A 262 -3.68 11.49 -11.98
CA ALA A 262 -4.95 12.15 -12.25
C ALA A 262 -4.93 12.91 -13.60
N GLU A 263 -3.83 13.61 -13.93
CA GLU A 263 -3.65 14.31 -15.20
C GLU A 263 -3.68 13.31 -16.39
N VAL A 264 -2.96 12.18 -16.26
CA VAL A 264 -2.92 11.09 -17.25
C VAL A 264 -4.31 10.46 -17.45
N ASN A 265 -5.03 10.22 -16.35
CA ASN A 265 -6.37 9.64 -16.37
C ASN A 265 -7.45 10.63 -16.83
N ARG A 266 -7.09 11.87 -17.20
CA ARG A 266 -8.01 12.95 -17.58
C ARG A 266 -8.97 13.37 -16.47
N ASP A 267 -8.68 13.05 -15.21
CA ASP A 267 -9.36 13.62 -14.07
C ASP A 267 -8.76 15.00 -13.76
N LEU A 268 -9.09 15.96 -14.63
CA LEU A 268 -8.51 17.30 -14.62
C LEU A 268 -8.79 18.06 -13.31
N ASN A 269 -9.95 17.79 -12.69
CA ASN A 269 -10.29 18.37 -11.40
C ASN A 269 -9.35 17.82 -10.34
N LEU A 270 -9.28 16.50 -10.16
CA LEU A 270 -8.38 15.89 -9.17
C LEU A 270 -6.91 16.27 -9.40
N ALA A 271 -6.46 16.32 -10.66
CA ALA A 271 -5.09 16.70 -11.00
C ALA A 271 -4.77 18.13 -10.52
N GLU A 272 -5.64 19.09 -10.80
CA GLU A 272 -5.50 20.48 -10.36
C GLU A 272 -5.44 20.57 -8.83
N GLN A 273 -6.36 19.88 -8.14
CA GLN A 273 -6.41 19.85 -6.68
C GLN A 273 -5.09 19.35 -6.07
N LEU A 274 -4.51 18.29 -6.64
CA LEU A 274 -3.27 17.69 -6.13
C LEU A 274 -2.05 18.58 -6.43
N TRP A 275 -2.01 19.22 -7.60
CA TRP A 275 -0.94 20.16 -7.97
C TRP A 275 -0.95 21.44 -7.13
N ILE A 276 -2.12 22.00 -6.80
CA ILE A 276 -2.23 23.16 -5.91
C ILE A 276 -1.63 22.86 -4.53
N ARG A 277 -1.80 21.64 -4.03
CA ARG A 277 -1.27 21.24 -2.71
C ARG A 277 0.22 20.94 -2.74
N TYR A 278 0.69 20.36 -3.83
CA TYR A 278 2.13 20.20 -4.04
C TYR A 278 2.84 21.56 -3.94
N LEU A 279 2.23 22.62 -4.51
CA LEU A 279 2.71 24.00 -4.38
C LEU A 279 2.58 24.58 -2.97
N ALA A 280 1.59 24.16 -2.18
CA ALA A 280 1.38 24.64 -0.82
C ALA A 280 2.32 24.00 0.22
N ALA A 281 3.03 22.91 -0.12
CA ALA A 281 3.93 22.23 0.79
C ALA A 281 5.30 22.96 0.90
N PRO A 282 5.91 23.08 2.10
CA PRO A 282 7.14 23.86 2.33
C PRO A 282 8.36 23.42 1.49
N SER A 283 8.35 22.20 0.98
CA SER A 283 9.45 21.54 0.25
C SER A 283 9.12 21.23 -1.21
N GLY A 284 8.14 21.91 -1.82
CA GLY A 284 7.83 21.82 -3.25
C GLY A 284 8.99 22.32 -4.12
N GLN A 285 9.98 21.47 -4.38
CA GLN A 285 11.22 21.85 -5.07
C GLN A 285 11.01 22.15 -6.57
N ASP A 286 9.93 21.66 -7.19
CA ASP A 286 9.65 21.86 -8.63
C ASP A 286 8.43 22.75 -8.88
N ILE A 287 8.45 24.00 -8.40
CA ILE A 287 7.38 24.99 -8.65
C ILE A 287 7.09 25.14 -10.15
N ILE A 288 8.14 25.12 -10.99
CA ILE A 288 8.03 25.26 -12.45
C ILE A 288 7.19 24.14 -13.05
N GLU A 289 7.39 22.91 -12.59
CA GLU A 289 6.70 21.73 -13.10
C GLU A 289 5.22 21.75 -12.71
N ALA A 290 4.93 22.03 -11.45
CA ALA A 290 3.54 22.12 -10.97
C ALA A 290 2.76 23.25 -11.63
N VAL A 291 3.37 24.43 -11.80
CA VAL A 291 2.77 25.54 -12.56
C VAL A 291 2.56 25.14 -14.03
N GLY A 292 3.53 24.45 -14.64
CA GLY A 292 3.40 23.93 -16.00
C GLY A 292 2.25 22.92 -16.14
N SER A 293 2.05 22.04 -15.15
CA SER A 293 0.91 21.10 -15.12
C SER A 293 -0.42 21.82 -14.99
N LEU A 294 -0.53 22.81 -14.09
CA LEU A 294 -1.75 23.62 -13.95
C LEU A 294 -2.11 24.36 -15.26
N GLN A 295 -1.11 24.91 -15.96
CA GLN A 295 -1.32 25.53 -17.28
C GLN A 295 -1.72 24.52 -18.37
N ARG A 296 -1.26 23.27 -18.29
CA ARG A 296 -1.72 22.21 -19.20
C ARG A 296 -3.18 21.84 -18.91
N ILE A 297 -3.52 21.67 -17.64
CA ILE A 297 -4.89 21.37 -17.21
C ILE A 297 -5.87 22.45 -17.70
N ASP A 298 -5.52 23.72 -17.54
CA ASP A 298 -6.34 24.84 -18.03
C ASP A 298 -6.51 24.82 -19.56
N ARG A 299 -5.42 24.60 -20.31
CA ARG A 299 -5.50 24.42 -21.78
C ARG A 299 -6.37 23.24 -22.20
N LEU A 300 -6.29 22.12 -21.47
CA LEU A 300 -7.09 20.93 -21.75
C LEU A 300 -8.59 21.18 -21.49
N ARG A 301 -8.93 21.94 -20.45
CA ARG A 301 -10.31 22.39 -20.21
C ARG A 301 -10.81 23.31 -21.32
N ASN A 302 -9.99 24.28 -21.75
CA ASN A 302 -10.35 25.24 -22.79
C ASN A 302 -10.48 24.60 -24.19
N ASN A 303 -9.64 23.61 -24.53
CA ASN A 303 -9.76 22.86 -25.79
C ASN A 303 -10.97 21.89 -25.80
N SER A 304 -11.41 21.41 -24.63
CA SER A 304 -12.62 20.58 -24.54
C SER A 304 -13.92 21.41 -24.67
N ALA A 305 -13.83 22.74 -24.53
CA ALA A 305 -14.94 23.66 -24.67
C ALA A 305 -15.10 24.25 -26.08
N ASN A 306 -14.18 23.96 -27.01
CA ASN A 306 -14.23 24.48 -28.38
C ASN A 306 -13.88 23.36 -29.40
N PRO A 307 -14.86 22.74 -30.08
CA PRO A 307 -14.63 21.56 -30.91
C PRO A 307 -13.99 21.84 -32.28
N ASP A 308 -13.71 23.10 -32.63
CA ASP A 308 -13.20 23.47 -33.95
C ASP A 308 -11.82 24.14 -33.88
N LEU A 309 -10.73 23.37 -34.03
CA LEU A 309 -9.49 23.79 -34.73
C LEU A 309 -8.57 22.57 -35.01
N PRO A 310 -7.87 22.53 -36.17
CA PRO A 310 -7.33 21.30 -36.75
C PRO A 310 -5.92 20.91 -36.26
N GLN A 311 -5.67 19.59 -36.22
CA GLN A 311 -4.41 18.95 -35.84
C GLN A 311 -3.25 19.35 -36.77
N GLN A 312 -2.14 19.82 -36.20
CA GLN A 312 -0.86 19.96 -36.91
C GLN A 312 -0.07 18.64 -36.88
N THR A 313 0.33 18.22 -38.09
CA THR A 313 1.12 17.03 -38.41
C THR A 313 2.61 17.26 -38.14
N ILE A 314 3.29 16.23 -37.61
CA ILE A 314 4.76 16.17 -37.50
C ILE A 314 5.34 15.52 -38.78
N PRO A 315 6.42 16.03 -39.40
CA PRO A 315 6.90 15.53 -40.69
C PRO A 315 7.68 14.21 -40.57
N GLN A 316 7.35 13.25 -41.44
CA GLN A 316 8.18 12.07 -41.71
C GLN A 316 9.32 12.43 -42.68
N ALA A 317 10.56 12.08 -42.32
CA ALA A 317 11.68 12.02 -43.25
C ALA A 317 11.94 10.57 -43.66
N SER A 318 11.90 10.33 -44.96
CA SER A 318 12.12 9.07 -45.65
C SER A 318 13.48 9.05 -46.36
N LYS A 319 14.01 7.84 -46.58
CA LYS A 319 14.94 7.32 -47.63
C LYS A 319 15.97 6.37 -46.98
N SER A 320 16.33 5.22 -47.53
CA SER A 320 16.04 4.60 -48.84
C SER A 320 16.45 3.12 -48.79
N VAL A 321 15.71 2.30 -49.54
CA VAL A 321 15.93 0.87 -49.77
C VAL A 321 16.91 0.66 -50.93
N THR A 322 17.80 -0.33 -50.81
CA THR A 322 18.35 -1.08 -51.96
C THR A 322 18.38 -2.58 -51.64
N ASN A 323 17.60 -3.36 -52.40
CA ASN A 323 17.63 -4.83 -52.53
C ASN A 323 18.93 -5.24 -53.27
N THR A 324 19.55 -6.45 -53.22
CA THR A 324 19.18 -7.89 -53.11
C THR A 324 20.52 -8.69 -53.12
N PRO A 325 20.65 -10.05 -53.21
CA PRO A 325 19.94 -11.21 -52.62
C PRO A 325 20.85 -12.27 -51.91
N ILE A 326 20.20 -13.07 -51.07
CA ILE A 326 20.43 -14.45 -50.53
C ILE A 326 21.62 -15.30 -51.05
N SER A 327 22.36 -15.92 -50.11
CA SER A 327 22.98 -17.26 -50.25
C SER A 327 22.97 -18.05 -48.93
N LYS A 328 22.55 -19.33 -49.01
CA LYS A 328 22.41 -20.34 -47.94
C LYS A 328 23.77 -21.00 -47.52
N PRO A 329 23.82 -21.87 -46.48
CA PRO A 329 24.91 -21.98 -45.51
C PRO A 329 25.87 -23.17 -45.79
N PRO A 330 26.91 -23.34 -44.94
CA PRO A 330 27.45 -24.68 -44.67
C PRO A 330 27.55 -25.06 -43.18
N GLN A 331 27.42 -26.36 -42.94
CA GLN A 331 27.48 -27.08 -41.66
C GLN A 331 28.92 -27.43 -41.20
N ILE A 332 29.14 -27.38 -39.87
CA ILE A 332 29.84 -28.30 -38.91
C ILE A 332 31.02 -29.17 -39.45
N PRO A 333 32.20 -29.27 -38.76
CA PRO A 333 32.38 -30.31 -37.71
C PRO A 333 33.25 -29.97 -36.49
N SER A 334 33.00 -30.80 -35.46
CA SER A 334 33.59 -31.01 -34.14
C SER A 334 35.09 -31.32 -34.05
N SER A 335 35.72 -31.00 -32.90
CA SER A 335 36.84 -31.79 -32.33
C SER A 335 37.09 -31.50 -30.82
N LYS A 336 37.06 -32.57 -29.99
CA LYS A 336 37.86 -32.75 -28.73
C LYS A 336 39.26 -33.32 -29.12
N PRO A 337 40.27 -33.61 -28.25
CA PRO A 337 40.35 -33.63 -26.76
C PRO A 337 41.65 -33.05 -26.08
N SER A 338 41.58 -32.78 -24.75
CA SER A 338 42.54 -33.00 -23.61
C SER A 338 44.08 -32.74 -23.72
N PRO A 339 44.90 -32.87 -22.64
CA PRO A 339 44.79 -32.64 -21.17
C PRO A 339 45.96 -31.75 -20.63
N ILE A 340 46.14 -31.57 -19.30
CA ILE A 340 47.40 -31.76 -18.52
C ILE A 340 47.30 -31.16 -17.08
N ASN A 341 47.44 -32.05 -16.08
CA ASN A 341 48.16 -32.02 -14.78
C ASN A 341 48.30 -30.74 -13.95
N ASN A 342 47.80 -30.74 -12.69
CA ASN A 342 48.49 -31.09 -11.42
C ASN A 342 49.59 -30.12 -10.96
N THR A 343 49.48 -29.64 -9.71
CA THR A 343 50.45 -29.77 -8.56
C THR A 343 50.09 -28.64 -7.56
N GLN A 344 49.43 -28.92 -6.43
CA GLN A 344 49.97 -29.22 -5.09
C GLN A 344 50.83 -28.14 -4.41
N ALA A 345 50.59 -28.04 -3.10
CA ALA A 345 51.49 -27.63 -2.01
C ALA A 345 51.62 -26.11 -1.75
N SER A 346 51.75 -25.60 -0.52
CA SER A 346 51.65 -26.10 0.86
C SER A 346 52.12 -24.96 1.78
N GLY A 347 51.73 -24.97 3.06
CA GLY A 347 52.37 -24.20 4.15
C GLY A 347 51.42 -23.19 4.78
N ALA A 348 50.75 -23.42 5.92
CA ALA A 348 51.14 -23.95 7.24
C ALA A 348 52.08 -23.02 8.04
N GLY A 349 51.63 -22.67 9.25
CA GLY A 349 52.36 -21.91 10.29
C GLY A 349 51.55 -20.73 10.82
N GLN A 350 50.49 -20.91 11.63
CA GLN A 350 50.53 -21.13 13.09
C GLN A 350 51.55 -20.24 13.83
N PHE A 351 51.10 -19.34 14.71
CA PHE A 351 50.85 -19.56 16.15
C PHE A 351 50.64 -18.23 16.89
N SER A 352 49.65 -18.23 17.81
CA SER A 352 49.65 -17.61 19.15
C SER A 352 50.00 -16.11 19.35
N THR A 353 49.42 -15.35 20.28
CA THR A 353 48.36 -15.48 21.29
C THR A 353 48.29 -14.12 22.04
N PHE A 354 47.18 -13.88 22.75
CA PHE A 354 47.03 -13.06 23.98
C PHE A 354 47.56 -11.59 23.95
N THR A 355 46.87 -10.53 24.33
CA THR A 355 45.98 -10.29 25.49
C THR A 355 45.49 -8.84 25.38
N THR A 356 44.24 -8.57 25.79
CA THR A 356 43.76 -7.24 26.23
C THR A 356 44.18 -7.01 27.70
N PRO A 357 43.80 -5.92 28.44
CA PRO A 357 43.15 -4.63 28.13
C PRO A 357 44.02 -3.45 28.68
N THR A 358 43.70 -2.14 28.75
CA THR A 358 42.61 -1.47 29.47
C THR A 358 42.76 0.07 29.35
N SER A 359 41.62 0.76 29.20
CA SER A 359 41.19 2.08 29.72
C SER A 359 42.16 3.25 29.98
N SER A 360 41.82 4.43 29.44
CA SER A 360 41.53 5.64 30.25
C SER A 360 41.02 6.83 29.40
N THR A 361 39.80 7.28 29.71
CA THR A 361 39.25 8.64 29.51
C THR A 361 39.63 9.52 30.72
N PRO A 362 39.19 10.80 30.87
CA PRO A 362 38.77 11.87 29.93
C PRO A 362 39.44 13.24 30.24
N SER A 363 39.26 14.26 29.39
CA SER A 363 39.10 15.68 29.83
C SER A 363 38.67 16.61 28.69
N SER A 364 37.53 17.27 28.88
CA SER A 364 37.09 18.53 28.24
C SER A 364 37.50 19.71 29.18
N PRO A 365 37.26 21.02 28.91
CA PRO A 365 36.44 21.63 27.85
C PRO A 365 36.95 22.98 27.24
N SER A 366 36.11 23.51 26.33
CA SER A 366 35.90 24.95 26.03
C SER A 366 36.78 25.64 24.97
N ASN A 367 36.19 26.00 23.82
CA ASN A 367 35.73 27.38 23.58
C ASN A 367 34.99 27.57 22.25
N LEU A 368 33.97 28.42 22.34
CA LEU A 368 33.10 28.95 21.29
C LEU A 368 33.86 29.82 20.27
N ILE A 369 33.71 29.55 18.96
CA ILE A 369 33.68 30.56 17.87
C ILE A 369 32.85 30.01 16.68
N LEU A 370 31.77 30.70 16.31
CA LEU A 370 31.26 30.81 14.93
C LEU A 370 31.73 32.20 14.42
N PRO A 371 31.97 32.47 13.11
CA PRO A 371 31.23 31.94 11.97
C PRO A 371 32.04 31.72 10.66
N ASN A 372 31.35 31.16 9.65
CA ASN A 372 31.20 31.68 8.28
C ASN A 372 31.51 30.71 7.12
N SER A 373 30.49 30.55 6.27
CA SER A 373 30.47 30.33 4.82
C SER A 373 31.57 29.47 4.17
N GLY A 374 31.16 28.25 3.78
CA GLY A 374 31.79 27.50 2.70
C GLY A 374 30.71 26.66 2.02
N GLU A 375 30.24 27.14 0.87
CA GLU A 375 29.47 26.32 -0.07
C GLU A 375 30.24 25.03 -0.35
N SER A 376 29.62 23.89 -0.06
CA SER A 376 30.06 22.61 -0.57
C SER A 376 28.90 21.98 -1.30
N SER A 377 28.98 22.03 -2.63
CA SER A 377 28.17 21.25 -3.55
C SER A 377 28.36 19.76 -3.24
N THR A 378 27.43 19.16 -2.53
CA THR A 378 27.36 17.69 -2.44
C THR A 378 26.43 17.19 -3.52
N SER A 379 27.04 16.67 -4.58
CA SER A 379 26.45 15.78 -5.56
C SER A 379 25.61 14.69 -4.89
N HIS A 380 24.37 14.50 -5.32
CA HIS A 380 23.57 13.33 -4.99
C HIS A 380 24.25 12.08 -5.58
N THR A 381 25.01 11.36 -4.76
CA THR A 381 25.38 9.97 -5.04
C THR A 381 24.23 9.07 -4.62
N THR A 382 23.60 8.42 -5.59
CA THR A 382 22.75 7.24 -5.42
C THR A 382 23.52 6.23 -4.57
N GLU A 383 23.07 5.92 -3.35
CA GLU A 383 23.65 4.82 -2.58
C GLU A 383 23.39 3.52 -3.36
N ALA A 384 24.46 2.94 -3.90
CA ALA A 384 24.38 1.66 -4.60
C ALA A 384 23.89 0.57 -3.63
N ILE A 385 22.90 -0.22 -4.04
CA ILE A 385 22.40 -1.36 -3.26
C ILE A 385 23.56 -2.32 -3.03
N SER A 386 24.05 -2.41 -1.79
CA SER A 386 25.10 -3.36 -1.41
C SER A 386 24.55 -4.78 -1.40
N LEU A 387 24.75 -5.51 -2.51
CA LEU A 387 24.33 -6.90 -2.65
C LEU A 387 25.24 -7.85 -1.86
N LYS A 388 24.63 -8.80 -1.16
CA LYS A 388 25.29 -9.95 -0.53
C LYS A 388 25.27 -11.13 -1.49
N SER A 389 26.25 -12.02 -1.39
CA SER A 389 26.24 -13.31 -2.07
C SER A 389 25.86 -14.42 -1.11
N PHE A 390 25.12 -15.41 -1.59
CA PHE A 390 24.78 -16.62 -0.86
C PHE A 390 24.96 -17.84 -1.76
N GLN A 391 25.48 -18.93 -1.20
CA GLN A 391 25.54 -20.22 -1.90
C GLN A 391 24.45 -21.15 -1.42
N PHE A 392 23.84 -21.84 -2.38
CA PHE A 392 22.73 -22.75 -2.15
C PHE A 392 22.85 -23.94 -3.11
N GLU A 393 22.19 -25.03 -2.75
CA GLU A 393 22.16 -26.24 -3.55
C GLU A 393 20.85 -26.32 -4.35
N VAL A 394 20.95 -26.65 -5.63
CA VAL A 394 19.80 -26.99 -6.48
C VAL A 394 19.81 -28.47 -6.81
N VAL A 395 18.62 -29.05 -7.00
CA VAL A 395 18.46 -30.48 -7.28
C VAL A 395 17.67 -30.71 -8.56
N THR A 396 17.98 -31.79 -9.27
CA THR A 396 17.16 -32.30 -10.39
C THR A 396 16.78 -33.75 -10.14
N VAL A 397 15.70 -34.21 -10.77
CA VAL A 397 15.16 -35.56 -10.59
C VAL A 397 15.03 -36.34 -11.90
N ASP A 398 14.94 -37.66 -11.78
CA ASP A 398 14.51 -38.56 -12.86
C ASP A 398 12.98 -38.55 -13.03
N ALA A 399 12.46 -39.32 -14.00
CA ALA A 399 11.03 -39.42 -14.28
C ALA A 399 10.17 -40.04 -13.15
N LYS A 400 10.81 -40.63 -12.13
CA LYS A 400 10.16 -41.17 -10.93
C LYS A 400 10.28 -40.21 -9.74
N GLY A 401 10.98 -39.10 -9.89
CA GLY A 401 11.20 -38.11 -8.83
C GLY A 401 12.38 -38.41 -7.91
N ASN A 402 13.27 -39.34 -8.27
CA ASN A 402 14.50 -39.57 -7.51
C ASN A 402 15.52 -38.49 -7.86
N ILE A 403 16.21 -37.94 -6.87
CA ILE A 403 17.27 -36.94 -7.09
C ILE A 403 18.41 -37.56 -7.89
N THR A 404 18.71 -36.98 -9.05
CA THR A 404 19.77 -37.41 -9.97
C THR A 404 21.00 -36.52 -9.91
N ASN A 405 20.85 -35.27 -9.51
CA ASN A 405 21.94 -34.31 -9.43
C ASN A 405 21.70 -33.33 -8.28
N ARG A 406 22.81 -32.90 -7.67
CA ARG A 406 22.88 -31.79 -6.71
C ARG A 406 24.01 -30.88 -7.15
N SER A 407 23.75 -29.58 -7.24
CA SER A 407 24.78 -28.65 -7.66
C SER A 407 24.70 -27.34 -6.91
N ASN A 408 25.86 -26.83 -6.48
CA ASN A 408 25.95 -25.55 -5.82
C ASN A 408 25.81 -24.41 -6.83
N ARG A 409 25.10 -23.37 -6.42
CA ARG A 409 24.89 -22.12 -7.15
C ARG A 409 25.15 -20.97 -6.21
N GLU A 410 25.35 -19.79 -6.81
CA GLU A 410 25.49 -18.54 -6.08
C GLU A 410 24.46 -17.54 -6.64
N ALA A 411 23.79 -16.84 -5.72
CA ALA A 411 22.90 -15.74 -6.03
C ALA A 411 23.32 -14.49 -5.26
N LYS A 412 22.99 -13.34 -5.84
CA LYS A 412 23.12 -12.04 -5.17
C LYS A 412 21.78 -11.63 -4.65
N TYR A 413 21.73 -11.04 -3.47
CA TYR A 413 20.50 -10.61 -2.83
C TYR A 413 20.72 -9.39 -1.94
N PHE A 414 19.64 -8.70 -1.60
CA PHE A 414 19.63 -7.75 -0.48
C PHE A 414 18.49 -8.10 0.48
N ILE A 415 18.52 -7.50 1.66
CA ILE A 415 17.53 -7.72 2.72
C ILE A 415 16.86 -6.39 3.00
N GLU A 416 15.54 -6.34 2.90
CA GLU A 416 14.75 -5.26 3.50
C GLU A 416 14.45 -5.58 4.95
N ASN A 417 14.67 -4.60 5.82
CA ASN A 417 14.23 -4.67 7.19
C ASN A 417 12.82 -4.07 7.31
N LEU A 418 11.84 -4.90 7.66
CA LEU A 418 10.45 -4.46 7.81
C LEU A 418 10.14 -3.99 9.24
N GLY A 419 11.11 -4.08 10.17
CA GLY A 419 10.97 -3.76 11.59
C GLY A 419 10.77 -5.01 12.45
N ASN A 420 11.04 -4.90 13.75
CA ASN A 420 10.82 -5.95 14.76
C ASN A 420 11.43 -7.33 14.41
N GLY A 421 12.59 -7.33 13.73
CA GLY A 421 13.28 -8.56 13.30
C GLY A 421 12.67 -9.25 12.08
N ILE A 422 11.62 -8.69 11.47
CA ILE A 422 11.00 -9.20 10.25
C ILE A 422 11.78 -8.66 9.04
N THR A 423 12.18 -9.56 8.15
CA THR A 423 12.98 -9.23 6.97
C THR A 423 12.37 -9.80 5.70
N LEU A 424 12.65 -9.16 4.57
CA LEU A 424 12.28 -9.62 3.23
C LEU A 424 13.55 -9.73 2.37
N GLU A 425 13.88 -10.95 1.96
CA GLU A 425 15.04 -11.24 1.11
C GLU A 425 14.66 -11.09 -0.37
N MET A 426 15.39 -10.24 -1.08
CA MET A 426 15.17 -9.92 -2.49
C MET A 426 16.36 -10.40 -3.32
N VAL A 427 16.13 -11.40 -4.17
CA VAL A 427 17.16 -12.04 -4.99
C VAL A 427 17.28 -11.36 -6.35
N GLN A 428 18.51 -11.13 -6.80
CA GLN A 428 18.81 -10.56 -8.11
C GLN A 428 18.52 -11.59 -9.21
N ILE A 429 17.58 -11.24 -10.08
CA ILE A 429 17.26 -11.98 -11.29
C ILE A 429 17.93 -11.26 -12.45
N ARG A 430 18.92 -11.92 -13.08
CA ARG A 430 19.60 -11.37 -14.25
C ARG A 430 18.62 -11.38 -15.43
N GLY A 431 18.64 -10.30 -16.22
CA GLY A 431 17.83 -10.24 -17.43
C GLY A 431 18.28 -11.27 -18.46
N GLY A 432 17.35 -11.69 -19.32
CA GLY A 432 17.59 -12.73 -20.30
C GLY A 432 16.45 -12.86 -21.31
N THR A 433 16.45 -13.95 -22.05
CA THR A 433 15.41 -14.25 -23.02
C THR A 433 15.01 -15.71 -22.88
N PHE A 434 13.71 -15.98 -22.86
CA PHE A 434 13.17 -17.33 -22.71
C PHE A 434 11.96 -17.55 -23.61
N MET A 435 11.55 -18.82 -23.72
CA MET A 435 10.31 -19.20 -24.40
C MET A 435 9.20 -19.31 -23.35
N MET A 436 8.22 -18.41 -23.43
CA MET A 436 7.04 -18.38 -22.55
C MET A 436 5.94 -19.26 -23.10
N GLY A 437 5.23 -19.98 -22.23
CA GLY A 437 4.23 -20.99 -22.59
C GLY A 437 4.80 -22.40 -22.75
N SER A 438 3.96 -23.37 -23.06
CA SER A 438 4.34 -24.80 -23.15
C SER A 438 4.40 -25.33 -24.58
N PRO A 439 5.34 -26.25 -24.88
CA PRO A 439 5.41 -26.87 -26.20
C PRO A 439 4.24 -27.82 -26.42
N GLU A 440 3.87 -28.07 -27.68
CA GLU A 440 2.69 -28.85 -28.04
C GLU A 440 2.65 -30.27 -27.43
N GLY A 441 3.83 -30.87 -27.22
CA GLY A 441 3.99 -32.20 -26.65
C GLY A 441 4.16 -32.26 -25.12
N GLU A 442 4.10 -31.13 -24.40
CA GLU A 442 4.17 -31.16 -22.93
C GLU A 442 2.93 -31.83 -22.34
N ALA A 443 3.13 -32.82 -21.47
CA ALA A 443 2.01 -33.55 -20.88
C ALA A 443 1.18 -32.65 -19.96
N GLY A 444 -0.15 -32.73 -20.09
CA GLY A 444 -1.06 -31.97 -19.23
C GLY A 444 -1.15 -30.47 -19.53
N ARG A 445 -0.54 -29.95 -20.61
CA ARG A 445 -0.69 -28.54 -21.02
C ARG A 445 -2.14 -28.13 -21.26
N ASP A 446 -2.45 -26.89 -20.92
CA ASP A 446 -3.67 -26.19 -21.29
C ASP A 446 -3.53 -25.38 -22.58
N LYS A 447 -4.66 -24.98 -23.16
CA LYS A 447 -4.72 -24.28 -24.45
C LYS A 447 -4.26 -22.82 -24.36
N ASP A 448 -4.44 -22.20 -23.21
CA ASP A 448 -4.10 -20.81 -22.90
C ASP A 448 -2.61 -20.60 -22.58
N GLU A 449 -1.84 -21.69 -22.54
CA GLU A 449 -0.37 -21.69 -22.50
C GLU A 449 0.26 -21.48 -23.88
N SER A 450 -0.55 -21.18 -24.90
CA SER A 450 -0.16 -21.05 -26.30
C SER A 450 -0.65 -19.70 -26.91
N PRO A 451 -0.01 -19.20 -27.98
CA PRO A 451 1.21 -19.74 -28.61
C PRO A 451 2.45 -19.54 -27.74
N GLN A 452 3.40 -20.48 -27.86
CA GLN A 452 4.74 -20.25 -27.34
C GLN A 452 5.38 -19.07 -28.07
N HIS A 453 6.01 -18.18 -27.31
CA HIS A 453 6.63 -16.98 -27.85
C HIS A 453 7.86 -16.58 -27.03
N GLN A 454 8.79 -15.90 -27.71
CA GLN A 454 10.02 -15.45 -27.10
C GLN A 454 9.80 -14.12 -26.36
N VAL A 455 10.24 -14.06 -25.11
CA VAL A 455 10.15 -12.86 -24.27
C VAL A 455 11.53 -12.49 -23.73
N LYS A 456 11.90 -11.22 -23.86
CA LYS A 456 13.13 -10.64 -23.30
C LYS A 456 12.80 -9.94 -21.99
N VAL A 457 13.26 -10.47 -20.87
CA VAL A 457 13.00 -9.93 -19.53
C VAL A 457 14.21 -9.11 -19.06
N PRO A 458 14.03 -7.85 -18.62
CA PRO A 458 15.12 -7.06 -18.04
C PRO A 458 15.60 -7.65 -16.70
N GLY A 459 16.70 -7.14 -16.15
CA GLY A 459 17.12 -7.52 -14.80
C GLY A 459 16.23 -6.87 -13.73
N PHE A 460 15.89 -7.61 -12.69
CA PHE A 460 15.05 -7.15 -11.57
C PHE A 460 15.41 -7.89 -10.28
N PHE A 461 14.75 -7.55 -9.18
CA PHE A 461 14.84 -8.31 -7.94
C PHE A 461 13.50 -8.96 -7.63
N MET A 462 13.50 -10.18 -7.10
CA MET A 462 12.30 -10.92 -6.73
C MET A 462 12.39 -11.43 -5.30
N GLY A 463 11.27 -11.42 -4.58
CA GLY A 463 11.17 -12.03 -3.27
C GLY A 463 11.59 -13.50 -3.33
N LYS A 464 12.54 -13.88 -2.46
CA LYS A 464 13.06 -15.24 -2.36
C LYS A 464 11.94 -16.29 -2.15
N TYR A 465 10.93 -15.86 -1.40
CA TYR A 465 9.74 -16.60 -1.04
C TYR A 465 8.48 -15.82 -1.46
N ALA A 466 7.33 -16.49 -1.48
CA ALA A 466 6.05 -15.80 -1.34
C ALA A 466 6.05 -14.95 -0.06
N VAL A 467 5.33 -13.83 -0.06
CA VAL A 467 5.22 -12.95 1.11
C VAL A 467 4.68 -13.76 2.28
N THR A 468 5.36 -13.74 3.43
CA THR A 468 4.91 -14.48 4.60
C THR A 468 3.84 -13.73 5.37
N GLN A 469 3.08 -14.44 6.21
CA GLN A 469 2.09 -13.83 7.10
C GLN A 469 2.71 -12.75 8.01
N ALA A 470 3.91 -12.99 8.55
CA ALA A 470 4.60 -11.99 9.38
C ALA A 470 4.99 -10.75 8.56
N GLN A 471 5.50 -10.93 7.34
CA GLN A 471 5.84 -9.82 6.45
C GLN A 471 4.60 -9.01 6.07
N TYR A 472 3.52 -9.69 5.68
CA TYR A 472 2.25 -9.05 5.37
C TYR A 472 1.72 -8.25 6.55
N GLN A 473 1.67 -8.85 7.75
CA GLN A 473 1.21 -8.19 8.96
C GLN A 473 2.08 -6.99 9.35
N ALA A 474 3.40 -7.03 9.12
CA ALA A 474 4.31 -5.92 9.38
C ALA A 474 4.06 -4.69 8.49
N ILE A 475 3.47 -4.88 7.30
CA ILE A 475 3.19 -3.82 6.32
C ILE A 475 1.72 -3.40 6.35
N MET A 476 0.81 -4.36 6.51
CA MET A 476 -0.64 -4.17 6.36
C MET A 476 -1.38 -4.13 7.69
N SER A 477 -0.71 -4.40 8.81
CA SER A 477 -1.27 -4.42 10.17
C SER A 477 -2.44 -5.39 10.37
N SER A 478 -2.63 -6.34 9.46
CA SER A 478 -3.66 -7.37 9.51
C SER A 478 -3.13 -8.71 8.99
N ASN A 479 -3.84 -9.81 9.29
CA ASN A 479 -3.48 -11.15 8.80
C ASN A 479 -4.77 -11.96 8.51
N PRO A 480 -5.26 -11.94 7.26
CA PRO A 480 -6.50 -12.62 6.87
C PRO A 480 -6.36 -14.14 6.69
N SER A 481 -5.15 -14.69 6.76
CA SER A 481 -4.86 -16.08 6.38
C SER A 481 -5.71 -17.13 7.11
N ASN A 482 -6.20 -18.13 6.39
CA ASN A 482 -6.86 -19.30 6.95
C ASN A 482 -5.89 -20.21 7.72
N PHE A 483 -4.71 -20.49 7.16
CA PHE A 483 -3.73 -21.42 7.72
C PHE A 483 -2.64 -20.67 8.48
N LYS A 484 -2.81 -20.51 9.80
CA LYS A 484 -1.93 -19.66 10.61
C LYS A 484 -0.48 -20.17 10.73
N GLY A 485 0.48 -19.25 10.58
CA GLY A 485 1.89 -19.47 10.87
C GLY A 485 2.75 -18.32 10.32
N GLU A 486 3.62 -17.73 11.15
CA GLU A 486 4.39 -16.52 10.80
C GLU A 486 5.22 -16.66 9.52
N LYS A 487 5.76 -17.87 9.28
CA LYS A 487 6.59 -18.20 8.12
C LYS A 487 5.80 -18.85 6.97
N ARG A 488 4.50 -19.05 7.12
CA ARG A 488 3.64 -19.52 6.03
C ARG A 488 3.38 -18.38 5.05
N PRO A 489 3.13 -18.67 3.76
CA PRO A 489 2.71 -17.64 2.82
C PRO A 489 1.43 -16.98 3.32
N ILE A 490 1.30 -15.68 3.07
CA ILE A 490 0.02 -15.00 3.18
C ILE A 490 -0.94 -15.57 2.13
N GLU A 491 -2.14 -15.94 2.58
CA GLU A 491 -3.29 -16.28 1.73
C GLU A 491 -4.55 -15.58 2.24
N GLN A 492 -5.69 -15.76 1.54
CA GLN A 492 -6.94 -15.01 1.75
C GLN A 492 -6.81 -13.50 1.45
N VAL A 493 -5.94 -13.16 0.50
CA VAL A 493 -5.70 -11.78 0.03
C VAL A 493 -6.14 -11.61 -1.41
N THR A 494 -6.83 -10.51 -1.65
CA THR A 494 -7.23 -10.07 -2.99
C THR A 494 -6.03 -9.54 -3.77
N TRP A 495 -6.18 -9.45 -5.10
CA TRP A 495 -5.17 -8.82 -5.95
C TRP A 495 -4.92 -7.35 -5.55
N ASP A 496 -6.00 -6.63 -5.23
CA ASP A 496 -5.92 -5.22 -4.82
C ASP A 496 -5.15 -5.02 -3.52
N GLU A 497 -5.33 -5.90 -2.54
CA GLU A 497 -4.55 -5.89 -1.30
C GLU A 497 -3.09 -6.27 -1.51
N ALA A 498 -2.81 -7.20 -2.43
CA ALA A 498 -1.44 -7.55 -2.79
C ALA A 498 -0.72 -6.36 -3.45
N VAL A 499 -1.42 -5.61 -4.31
CA VAL A 499 -0.94 -4.34 -4.87
C VAL A 499 -0.78 -3.27 -3.79
N GLU A 500 -1.71 -3.17 -2.84
CA GLU A 500 -1.61 -2.23 -1.72
C GLU A 500 -0.41 -2.55 -0.82
N PHE A 501 -0.14 -3.83 -0.53
CA PHE A 501 1.06 -4.26 0.16
C PHE A 501 2.31 -3.78 -0.57
N CYS A 502 2.38 -3.96 -1.90
CA CYS A 502 3.52 -3.50 -2.69
C CYS A 502 3.71 -1.97 -2.60
N LYS A 503 2.61 -1.21 -2.62
CA LYS A 503 2.64 0.25 -2.47
C LYS A 503 3.17 0.67 -1.09
N LYS A 504 2.65 0.08 -0.01
CA LYS A 504 3.11 0.35 1.36
C LYS A 504 4.55 -0.08 1.59
N LEU A 505 4.95 -1.23 1.04
CA LEU A 505 6.35 -1.68 1.06
C LEU A 505 7.25 -0.68 0.31
N SER A 506 6.79 -0.15 -0.83
CA SER A 506 7.52 0.87 -1.58
C SER A 506 7.72 2.15 -0.77
N GLN A 507 6.65 2.63 -0.14
CA GLN A 507 6.68 3.82 0.70
C GLN A 507 7.62 3.65 1.90
N LYS A 508 7.58 2.48 2.54
CA LYS A 508 8.40 2.17 3.72
C LYS A 508 9.89 2.07 3.39
N THR A 509 10.24 1.54 2.21
CA THR A 509 11.64 1.23 1.85
C THR A 509 12.28 2.25 0.93
N GLY A 510 11.50 3.13 0.31
CA GLY A 510 11.96 4.06 -0.73
C GLY A 510 12.31 3.40 -2.07
N LYS A 511 12.05 2.09 -2.24
CA LYS A 511 12.25 1.36 -3.51
C LYS A 511 10.91 1.08 -4.17
N THR A 512 10.89 0.90 -5.49
CA THR A 512 9.66 0.55 -6.21
C THR A 512 9.41 -0.95 -6.14
N TYR A 513 8.38 -1.35 -5.39
CA TYR A 513 7.86 -2.71 -5.30
C TYR A 513 6.53 -2.84 -6.05
N ARG A 514 6.33 -3.98 -6.71
CA ARG A 514 5.09 -4.36 -7.40
C ARG A 514 4.92 -5.88 -7.43
N LEU A 515 3.76 -6.34 -7.89
CA LEU A 515 3.59 -7.74 -8.29
C LEU A 515 4.47 -8.03 -9.51
N PRO A 516 4.97 -9.26 -9.68
CA PRO A 516 5.66 -9.64 -10.92
C PRO A 516 4.70 -9.51 -12.10
N SER A 517 5.24 -9.13 -13.26
CA SER A 517 4.52 -9.48 -14.49
C SER A 517 4.51 -10.99 -14.61
N GLU A 518 3.53 -11.50 -15.32
CA GLU A 518 3.42 -12.91 -15.58
C GLU A 518 4.66 -13.47 -16.31
N ALA A 519 5.21 -12.68 -17.24
CA ALA A 519 6.44 -13.02 -17.94
C ALA A 519 7.65 -13.08 -17.00
N GLU A 520 7.77 -12.13 -16.07
CA GLU A 520 8.80 -12.16 -15.03
C GLU A 520 8.66 -13.40 -14.13
N TRP A 521 7.42 -13.74 -13.75
CA TRP A 521 7.13 -14.90 -12.92
C TRP A 521 7.55 -16.20 -13.62
N GLU A 522 7.14 -16.41 -14.87
CA GLU A 522 7.49 -17.65 -15.59
C GLU A 522 8.98 -17.75 -15.88
N TYR A 523 9.61 -16.64 -16.26
CA TYR A 523 11.06 -16.57 -16.45
C TYR A 523 11.80 -16.98 -15.18
N ALA A 524 11.39 -16.41 -14.05
CA ALA A 524 11.97 -16.66 -12.74
C ALA A 524 11.71 -18.09 -12.27
N CYS A 525 10.51 -18.64 -12.51
CA CYS A 525 10.13 -20.02 -12.18
C CYS A 525 11.02 -21.04 -12.91
N ARG A 526 11.16 -20.86 -14.23
CA ARG A 526 11.97 -21.74 -15.10
C ARG A 526 13.45 -21.69 -14.76
N ALA A 527 13.98 -20.53 -14.38
CA ALA A 527 15.39 -20.32 -14.06
C ALA A 527 16.37 -20.96 -15.09
N GLY A 528 16.00 -20.87 -16.37
CA GLY A 528 16.75 -21.42 -17.51
C GLY A 528 16.36 -22.82 -17.98
N THR A 529 15.45 -23.52 -17.31
CA THR A 529 14.95 -24.82 -17.79
C THR A 529 13.85 -24.66 -18.84
N THR A 530 13.70 -25.68 -19.69
CA THR A 530 12.61 -25.80 -20.67
C THR A 530 11.63 -26.91 -20.31
N THR A 531 11.90 -27.63 -19.22
CA THR A 531 11.08 -28.72 -18.70
C THR A 531 9.84 -28.18 -17.98
N PRO A 532 8.84 -29.02 -17.67
CA PRO A 532 7.64 -28.57 -16.96
C PRO A 532 7.94 -27.99 -15.57
N PHE A 533 8.98 -28.50 -14.89
CA PHE A 533 9.44 -28.03 -13.58
C PHE A 533 10.93 -27.71 -13.60
N TYR A 534 11.43 -26.82 -12.73
CA TYR A 534 12.88 -26.58 -12.63
C TYR A 534 13.66 -27.80 -12.09
N PHE A 535 12.96 -28.76 -11.47
CA PHE A 535 13.50 -30.05 -11.06
C PHE A 535 13.70 -31.03 -12.24
N GLY A 536 13.07 -30.79 -13.39
CA GLY A 536 13.09 -31.66 -14.56
C GLY A 536 11.68 -32.03 -15.03
N GLU A 537 11.51 -33.29 -15.44
CA GLU A 537 10.25 -33.79 -16.04
C GLU A 537 9.14 -34.07 -15.02
N THR A 538 9.43 -34.07 -13.71
CA THR A 538 8.42 -34.32 -12.66
C THR A 538 8.82 -33.70 -11.31
N ILE A 539 7.90 -33.78 -10.34
CA ILE A 539 8.05 -33.36 -8.94
C ILE A 539 7.44 -34.41 -8.00
N THR A 540 7.86 -34.38 -6.74
CA THR A 540 7.30 -35.21 -5.65
C THR A 540 6.95 -34.35 -4.45
N THR A 541 6.18 -34.92 -3.52
CA THR A 541 5.76 -34.20 -2.30
C THR A 541 6.90 -33.95 -1.31
N ASP A 542 8.08 -34.51 -1.56
CA ASP A 542 9.32 -34.27 -0.81
C ASP A 542 10.10 -33.06 -1.35
N LEU A 543 9.70 -32.55 -2.52
CA LEU A 543 10.30 -31.39 -3.17
C LEU A 543 9.32 -30.21 -3.30
N VAL A 544 8.02 -30.46 -3.15
CA VAL A 544 6.96 -29.49 -3.42
C VAL A 544 5.74 -29.74 -2.52
N ASN A 545 5.04 -28.68 -2.10
CA ASN A 545 3.75 -28.81 -1.41
C ASN A 545 2.57 -28.73 -2.40
N TYR A 546 1.98 -29.88 -2.73
CA TYR A 546 0.82 -30.00 -3.62
C TYR A 546 -0.04 -31.21 -3.20
N ASN A 547 -1.13 -31.49 -3.91
CA ASN A 547 -1.95 -32.67 -3.70
C ASN A 547 -1.29 -33.93 -4.28
N GLY A 548 -0.55 -34.64 -3.42
CA GLY A 548 0.19 -35.87 -3.74
C GLY A 548 -0.62 -37.04 -4.29
N ASN A 549 -1.96 -36.97 -4.30
CA ASN A 549 -2.80 -37.99 -4.96
C ASN A 549 -2.74 -37.94 -6.49
N TYR A 550 -2.29 -36.82 -7.05
CA TYR A 550 -2.24 -36.55 -8.49
C TYR A 550 -0.79 -36.22 -8.92
N PRO A 551 0.11 -37.22 -8.94
CA PRO A 551 1.49 -37.03 -9.40
C PRO A 551 1.56 -36.77 -10.90
N TYR A 552 2.72 -36.29 -11.35
CA TYR A 552 3.00 -36.04 -12.76
C TYR A 552 3.89 -37.14 -13.36
N ALA A 553 3.60 -37.54 -14.60
CA ALA A 553 4.28 -38.62 -15.31
C ALA A 553 4.35 -39.92 -14.48
N SER A 554 5.56 -40.46 -14.22
CA SER A 554 5.78 -41.73 -13.51
C SER A 554 6.15 -41.54 -12.03
N ALA A 555 6.00 -40.34 -11.47
CA ALA A 555 6.23 -40.12 -10.06
C ALA A 555 5.21 -40.89 -9.20
N PRO A 556 5.61 -41.42 -8.04
CA PRO A 556 4.69 -42.10 -7.14
C PRO A 556 3.71 -41.11 -6.51
N LYS A 557 2.55 -41.61 -6.06
CA LYS A 557 1.68 -40.83 -5.17
C LYS A 557 2.43 -40.47 -3.89
N GLY A 558 2.15 -39.28 -3.38
CA GLY A 558 2.79 -38.73 -2.19
C GLY A 558 1.78 -38.20 -1.18
N GLU A 559 2.29 -37.49 -0.18
CA GLU A 559 1.51 -36.87 0.88
C GLU A 559 0.63 -35.73 0.36
N TYR A 560 -0.67 -35.74 0.68
CA TYR A 560 -1.53 -34.57 0.50
C TYR A 560 -1.71 -33.86 1.84
N ARG A 561 -0.98 -32.76 2.04
CA ARG A 561 -0.89 -32.04 3.33
C ARG A 561 -2.15 -31.26 3.68
N LYS A 562 -2.97 -30.90 2.69
CA LYS A 562 -4.24 -30.17 2.85
C LYS A 562 -4.12 -28.78 3.51
N GLN A 563 -2.93 -28.18 3.44
CA GLN A 563 -2.65 -26.85 3.99
C GLN A 563 -1.37 -26.28 3.38
N THR A 564 -1.20 -24.96 3.52
CA THR A 564 0.09 -24.32 3.30
C THR A 564 1.13 -24.82 4.30
N ILE A 565 2.42 -24.66 3.98
CA ILE A 565 3.52 -24.91 4.91
C ILE A 565 4.45 -23.70 4.92
N ASP A 566 5.36 -23.65 5.90
CA ASP A 566 6.38 -22.59 5.96
C ASP A 566 7.15 -22.52 4.64
N VAL A 567 7.41 -21.29 4.18
CA VAL A 567 8.19 -21.05 2.98
C VAL A 567 9.61 -21.56 3.12
N GLY A 568 10.23 -21.93 2.01
CA GLY A 568 11.63 -22.33 1.98
C GLY A 568 11.92 -23.72 2.55
N LYS A 569 10.90 -24.57 2.71
CA LYS A 569 11.08 -25.96 3.20
C LYS A 569 11.74 -26.90 2.18
N PHE A 570 11.62 -26.59 0.90
CA PHE A 570 12.14 -27.42 -0.18
C PHE A 570 13.31 -26.76 -0.91
N PRO A 571 14.11 -27.49 -1.72
CA PRO A 571 15.22 -26.88 -2.45
C PRO A 571 14.75 -25.78 -3.43
N PRO A 572 15.56 -24.73 -3.65
CA PRO A 572 15.24 -23.67 -4.60
C PRO A 572 15.57 -24.04 -6.06
N ASN A 573 15.16 -23.16 -6.97
CA ASN A 573 15.62 -23.18 -8.36
C ASN A 573 16.98 -22.50 -8.55
N SER A 574 17.50 -22.45 -9.78
CA SER A 574 18.83 -21.88 -10.09
C SER A 574 18.98 -20.37 -9.85
N PHE A 575 17.90 -19.67 -9.50
CA PHE A 575 17.90 -18.26 -9.10
C PHE A 575 17.72 -18.06 -7.59
N ASP A 576 17.85 -19.10 -6.76
CA ASP A 576 17.60 -19.06 -5.30
C ASP A 576 16.12 -18.77 -4.94
N LEU A 577 15.19 -19.04 -5.85
CA LEU A 577 13.76 -18.87 -5.60
C LEU A 577 13.12 -20.17 -5.12
N TYR A 578 12.33 -20.05 -4.07
CA TYR A 578 11.66 -21.16 -3.41
C TYR A 578 10.17 -21.17 -3.72
N ASP A 579 9.56 -22.35 -3.58
CA ASP A 579 8.11 -22.55 -3.64
C ASP A 579 7.47 -22.12 -4.98
N MET A 580 8.24 -22.02 -6.07
CA MET A 580 7.75 -21.64 -7.41
C MET A 580 6.84 -22.69 -8.08
N HIS A 581 6.59 -23.83 -7.42
CA HIS A 581 5.82 -24.96 -7.95
C HIS A 581 4.76 -25.46 -6.97
N GLY A 582 4.15 -24.63 -6.12
CA GLY A 582 3.10 -25.08 -5.21
C GLY A 582 2.99 -24.20 -3.98
N ASN A 583 2.49 -24.78 -2.89
CA ASN A 583 2.16 -24.09 -1.64
C ASN A 583 0.98 -23.10 -1.81
N VAL A 584 1.12 -22.05 -2.62
CA VAL A 584 0.04 -21.13 -3.00
C VAL A 584 0.20 -20.69 -4.46
N TRP A 585 -0.93 -20.48 -5.14
CA TRP A 585 -0.99 -19.66 -6.33
C TRP A 585 -0.51 -18.25 -6.02
N GLU A 586 0.12 -17.58 -6.97
CA GLU A 586 0.67 -16.23 -6.76
C GLU A 586 0.12 -15.23 -7.77
N TRP A 587 -0.48 -14.16 -7.26
CA TRP A 587 -0.97 -13.05 -8.07
C TRP A 587 0.14 -12.42 -8.92
N CYS A 588 -0.13 -12.23 -10.21
CA CYS A 588 0.66 -11.43 -11.14
C CYS A 588 -0.05 -10.10 -11.46
N GLU A 589 0.68 -9.11 -11.97
CA GLU A 589 0.14 -7.79 -12.30
C GLU A 589 -0.86 -7.81 -13.48
N ASP A 590 -0.67 -8.78 -14.37
CA ASP A 590 -1.36 -8.93 -15.66
C ASP A 590 -2.88 -9.13 -15.53
N VAL A 591 -3.60 -8.54 -16.48
CA VAL A 591 -4.97 -8.94 -16.81
C VAL A 591 -4.91 -10.23 -17.63
N TYR A 592 -5.74 -11.21 -17.28
CA TYR A 592 -5.72 -12.49 -17.97
C TYR A 592 -6.08 -12.35 -19.45
N ASN A 593 -5.24 -12.95 -20.31
CA ASN A 593 -5.37 -12.91 -21.76
C ASN A 593 -4.75 -14.15 -22.42
N ASN A 594 -5.10 -14.38 -23.69
CA ASN A 594 -4.40 -15.36 -24.52
C ASN A 594 -3.06 -14.79 -24.99
N TYR A 595 -2.07 -15.62 -25.32
CA TYR A 595 -0.75 -15.13 -25.73
C TYR A 595 -0.66 -14.56 -27.17
N ILE A 596 -1.79 -14.30 -27.83
CA ILE A 596 -1.78 -13.68 -29.17
C ILE A 596 -1.48 -12.19 -28.99
N ASP A 597 -0.32 -11.74 -29.49
CA ASP A 597 0.18 -10.37 -29.33
C ASP A 597 0.62 -10.00 -27.91
N ALA A 598 1.00 -11.00 -27.11
CA ALA A 598 1.57 -10.78 -25.79
C ALA A 598 2.82 -9.87 -25.81
N PRO A 599 3.02 -9.02 -24.78
CA PRO A 599 4.24 -8.25 -24.62
C PRO A 599 5.49 -9.15 -24.65
N LYS A 600 6.52 -8.71 -25.38
CA LYS A 600 7.77 -9.47 -25.58
C LYS A 600 8.96 -8.90 -24.81
N ASP A 601 8.73 -7.90 -23.98
CA ASP A 601 9.74 -7.15 -23.23
C ASP A 601 9.67 -7.41 -21.70
N GLY A 602 8.86 -8.38 -21.29
CA GLY A 602 8.66 -8.72 -19.88
C GLY A 602 7.73 -7.77 -19.12
N SER A 603 7.16 -6.76 -19.77
CA SER A 603 6.14 -5.90 -19.14
C SER A 603 4.83 -6.66 -18.90
N ALA A 604 4.09 -6.24 -17.87
CA ALA A 604 2.77 -6.78 -17.58
C ALA A 604 1.76 -6.38 -18.67
N TRP A 605 0.88 -7.32 -19.02
CA TRP A 605 -0.21 -7.09 -19.94
C TRP A 605 -1.43 -6.51 -19.23
N LEU A 606 -1.54 -5.19 -19.24
CA LEU A 606 -2.54 -4.46 -18.45
C LEU A 606 -3.90 -4.28 -19.15
N THR A 607 -4.03 -4.72 -20.40
CA THR A 607 -5.23 -4.51 -21.24
C THR A 607 -5.87 -5.84 -21.61
N GLY A 608 -7.16 -6.03 -21.30
CA GLY A 608 -7.91 -7.23 -21.69
C GLY A 608 -9.41 -7.00 -21.80
N LYS A 609 -10.13 -7.98 -22.35
CA LYS A 609 -11.61 -7.93 -22.45
C LYS A 609 -12.30 -8.13 -21.09
N LYS A 610 -11.59 -8.74 -20.13
CA LYS A 610 -12.04 -8.99 -18.76
C LYS A 610 -11.06 -8.34 -17.77
N ASN A 611 -11.07 -7.02 -17.67
CA ASN A 611 -10.11 -6.27 -16.84
C ASN A 611 -10.10 -6.66 -15.35
N ASP A 612 -11.16 -7.31 -14.87
CA ASP A 612 -11.27 -7.78 -13.49
C ASP A 612 -10.67 -9.18 -13.27
N GLU A 613 -10.33 -9.95 -14.31
CA GLU A 613 -9.67 -11.25 -14.17
C GLU A 613 -8.15 -11.08 -14.17
N LYS A 614 -7.52 -11.53 -13.09
CA LYS A 614 -6.08 -11.38 -12.85
C LYS A 614 -5.40 -12.73 -12.90
N VAL A 615 -4.20 -12.75 -13.46
CA VAL A 615 -3.41 -13.97 -13.60
C VAL A 615 -2.90 -14.42 -12.23
N VAL A 616 -2.97 -15.73 -11.98
CA VAL A 616 -2.19 -16.40 -10.93
C VAL A 616 -1.26 -17.46 -11.52
N ARG A 617 -0.12 -17.69 -10.86
CA ARG A 617 0.91 -18.66 -11.28
C ARG A 617 1.39 -19.60 -10.16
N GLY A 618 1.88 -20.79 -10.54
CA GLY A 618 2.65 -21.69 -9.68
C GLY A 618 1.96 -22.89 -9.05
N GLY A 619 0.62 -22.96 -9.06
CA GLY A 619 -0.12 -24.02 -8.37
C GLY A 619 -0.08 -23.86 -6.84
N SER A 620 -0.87 -24.66 -6.14
CA SER A 620 -1.01 -24.53 -4.69
C SER A 620 -1.02 -25.88 -3.97
N TRP A 621 -1.13 -25.85 -2.64
CA TRP A 621 -1.21 -27.04 -1.79
C TRP A 621 -2.36 -27.99 -2.15
N ILE A 622 -3.44 -27.50 -2.79
CA ILE A 622 -4.62 -28.29 -3.17
C ILE A 622 -4.56 -28.84 -4.60
N ASP A 623 -3.69 -28.28 -5.45
CA ASP A 623 -3.58 -28.65 -6.85
C ASP A 623 -2.79 -29.94 -7.05
N GLY A 624 -3.14 -30.70 -8.09
CA GLY A 624 -2.28 -31.79 -8.55
C GLY A 624 -1.00 -31.27 -9.19
N ALA A 625 0.02 -32.12 -9.35
CA ALA A 625 1.33 -31.72 -9.89
C ALA A 625 1.24 -31.06 -11.29
N ARG A 626 0.22 -31.38 -12.08
CA ARG A 626 -0.09 -30.71 -13.34
C ARG A 626 -0.26 -29.19 -13.20
N GLY A 627 -0.98 -28.74 -12.17
CA GLY A 627 -1.24 -27.32 -11.90
C GLY A 627 0.00 -26.56 -11.45
N CYS A 628 1.04 -27.28 -11.02
CA CYS A 628 2.29 -26.72 -10.53
C CYS A 628 3.35 -26.50 -11.62
N ARG A 629 3.07 -26.81 -12.90
CA ARG A 629 4.04 -26.63 -14.00
C ARG A 629 4.36 -25.15 -14.18
N SER A 630 5.57 -24.88 -14.67
CA SER A 630 6.07 -23.51 -14.93
C SER A 630 5.15 -22.71 -15.85
N ALA A 631 4.61 -23.36 -16.88
CA ALA A 631 3.72 -22.76 -17.87
C ALA A 631 2.26 -22.69 -17.42
N ASN A 632 1.87 -23.40 -16.35
CA ASN A 632 0.47 -23.42 -15.94
C ASN A 632 0.04 -22.03 -15.47
N ARG A 633 -1.15 -21.64 -15.89
CA ARG A 633 -1.75 -20.34 -15.63
C ARG A 633 -3.19 -20.58 -15.20
N ASP A 634 -3.72 -19.65 -14.43
CA ASP A 634 -5.15 -19.60 -14.12
C ASP A 634 -5.55 -18.14 -13.94
N GLU A 635 -6.85 -17.88 -13.90
CA GLU A 635 -7.41 -16.58 -13.63
C GLU A 635 -8.36 -16.60 -12.44
N TYR A 636 -8.32 -15.52 -11.67
CA TYR A 636 -9.29 -15.26 -10.64
C TYR A 636 -9.69 -13.80 -10.69
N ALA A 637 -10.96 -13.53 -10.34
CA ALA A 637 -11.43 -12.18 -10.19
C ALA A 637 -10.57 -11.46 -9.14
N ARG A 638 -10.19 -10.20 -9.43
CA ARG A 638 -9.32 -9.38 -8.58
C ARG A 638 -9.74 -9.31 -7.11
N ALA A 639 -11.04 -9.44 -6.84
CA ALA A 639 -11.64 -9.37 -5.50
C ALA A 639 -11.76 -10.74 -4.80
N ASN A 640 -11.37 -11.83 -5.46
CA ASN A 640 -11.40 -13.16 -4.87
C ASN A 640 -10.37 -13.28 -3.74
N ARG A 641 -10.77 -14.01 -2.70
CA ARG A 641 -9.91 -14.45 -1.61
C ARG A 641 -10.04 -15.96 -1.52
N ASP A 642 -8.91 -16.65 -1.55
CA ASP A 642 -8.89 -18.08 -1.36
C ASP A 642 -7.69 -18.46 -0.50
N SER A 643 -7.84 -19.56 0.23
CA SER A 643 -6.85 -20.15 1.13
C SER A 643 -5.66 -20.78 0.41
N ASN A 644 -5.67 -20.75 -0.91
CA ASN A 644 -4.62 -21.25 -1.78
C ASN A 644 -4.02 -20.16 -2.68
N ILE A 645 -4.41 -18.89 -2.55
CA ILE A 645 -3.88 -17.76 -3.33
C ILE A 645 -3.15 -16.78 -2.40
N GLY A 646 -1.87 -16.55 -2.71
CA GLY A 646 -1.00 -15.54 -2.11
C GLY A 646 -0.32 -14.70 -3.19
N PHE A 647 0.88 -14.20 -2.90
CA PHE A 647 1.68 -13.46 -3.87
C PHE A 647 3.14 -13.35 -3.46
N ARG A 648 3.99 -12.97 -4.42
CA ARG A 648 5.36 -12.49 -4.19
C ARG A 648 5.55 -11.12 -4.80
N VAL A 649 6.63 -10.45 -4.44
CA VAL A 649 6.93 -9.09 -4.91
C VAL A 649 8.20 -9.04 -5.75
N VAL A 650 8.26 -8.07 -6.65
CA VAL A 650 9.47 -7.69 -7.38
C VAL A 650 9.83 -6.24 -7.11
N ALA A 651 11.10 -5.90 -7.29
CA ALA A 651 11.60 -4.53 -7.24
C ALA A 651 12.42 -4.20 -8.49
N VAL A 652 12.30 -2.94 -8.95
CA VAL A 652 13.03 -2.45 -10.13
C VAL A 652 14.52 -2.38 -9.82
N ALA A 653 15.35 -2.95 -10.70
CA ALA A 653 16.78 -2.73 -10.62
C ALA A 653 17.09 -1.27 -11.00
N VAL A 654 17.65 -0.49 -10.08
CA VAL A 654 18.25 0.79 -10.42
C VAL A 654 19.49 0.45 -11.25
N GLY A 655 19.43 0.74 -12.56
CA GLY A 655 20.50 0.47 -13.53
C GLY A 655 21.74 1.31 -13.29
#